data_AF-A0A7V7NX33-F1
#
_entry.id   AF-A0A7V7NX33-F1
#
_cell.length_a   1.000
_cell.length_b   1.000
_cell.length_c   1.000
_cell.angle_alpha   90.00
_cell.angle_beta   90.00
_cell.angle_gamma   90.00
#
_symmetry.space_group_name_H-M   'P 1'
#
loop_
_entity.id
_entity.type
_entity.pdbx_description
1 polymer ?
#
loop_
_entity_poly.entity_id
_entity_poly.type
_entity_poly.pdbx_seq_one_letter_code
_entity_poly.pdbx_strand_id
1 'polypeptide(L)'
;MDIIETTASIEGELYKKHEDAIGKFNAIVAEFRMLLESSCNRIIFIPLSMGKDSSYVANAGLEAYRQCLEAGTIEKTRPLIISTGDPLAEAIPMIMYTKWAAPKLKSYAEKHGINLYYETVSPAFHEEYANKYLTAQKFIPNASRSGDCSVILKVVPSERFVKSLLDMFAEDPEMQRYRSSDVICATGQRLDEGVRRKTNMQDQETANKNLQDLVSELPKSDINTNYNLYLYAPIRDLLTEQVFTTLELSGVKPITRNLLGKTIPAFLPDFGLLLAIYGNASSDSCEIAVGTKATAGCNGKSRYGCGICTMVSTDSTQESLAKLDRWNALQQQELLRVRDYLFLLSTKNDKRMFHAKGFDKVGFSRVAFQPNALRVEYLEKLVRYFSQLSIESIKRADAFKKLVDNNEVHLHPGIKEIQNDPTLNAKARRAMLEMYTEQAQKPVIELFSLRHAIFLSFRWALDGVNSLPYRPLKIWDDLIHGRGWIPYPELKSDYEKRHGNVSIVDKVNPLPEAKMFKTLLVDGDEKNYIQNYRSLLQYWQRPLDTADILTDTNCTVEDVPLNQLPYSIQYTHSHDLVLESSVGIPIRAFINSSYELVGYVCKGSHHFIKSTLCDRKVDEAFENEFKLKQFDQVLNNRFNDWVRELSFDIESENFNSKDSALDYLKRSFKKAYPEGINTIKVNLPYMQEIDLPSGYQQKERKVSPALNFTKRTVKKSNTGVITKGLTRLSFYDVQTLPRLHLAHSDQKRMVSADYGLSSENIKSVFNPEFTVDSSPTLGDRMNIIVNEKTISRMKLIGFYDKAIQHHDAVFKQNIKEVRKSYSSAVRQTIRKGSCAGIALEMVAQGVVQISKSYLPTFKNLSRRTELFEELGCFDYQHLSIKELNQLPFLVDMKQHRHDKAKVLLEIRARRNSIRKQVRKHLAFPSINIKSRILAFIEQLELAIAHYSDCSFLASQKAAFVSSSISQKASLAKAWLLLNRDSLSSTQNLLKKVLSKNQLDLIANDTSLQRDIYKLCETEMAKVLGTINRSMEKWSAIKDVNQEYQRLTAIKMSGFPSEFFAEWKGTDIKTRSELKQKRCPTLDGESKRIASKIRREYLTKASVMYSSKLCDSYGFTYLLNSNENSWSPNLYHLAAQLKQQVDIESSVFLFLNSLSESLCFAIKSSYKQALAGLSLSNRVNYEVLTLAANESKIQTFSTKTVDSSIGGRPERTAAKKKSKYGKGGLFKAIARRQVSNG
;
A
#
# COMPACT_ATOMS: atom_id res chain seq x y z
N MET A 1 -58.31 53.99 -19.19
CA MET A 1 -57.14 53.15 -19.48
C MET A 1 -57.68 51.75 -19.72
N ASP A 2 -57.69 51.35 -20.99
CA ASP A 2 -58.43 50.19 -21.47
C ASP A 2 -57.76 48.87 -21.08
N ILE A 3 -58.58 47.91 -20.63
CA ILE A 3 -58.17 46.52 -20.37
C ILE A 3 -57.54 45.89 -21.63
N ILE A 4 -57.96 46.33 -22.82
CA ILE A 4 -57.47 45.88 -24.13
C ILE A 4 -56.01 46.31 -24.36
N GLU A 5 -55.66 47.57 -24.10
CA GLU A 5 -54.28 48.08 -24.24
C GLU A 5 -53.32 47.38 -23.26
N THR A 6 -53.80 47.12 -22.05
CA THR A 6 -53.02 46.43 -21.01
C THR A 6 -52.74 44.97 -21.38
N THR A 7 -53.72 44.29 -21.98
CA THR A 7 -53.60 42.87 -22.38
C THR A 7 -52.70 42.71 -23.61
N ALA A 8 -52.83 43.60 -24.61
CA ALA A 8 -51.96 43.62 -25.79
C ALA A 8 -50.49 43.95 -25.44
N SER A 9 -50.26 44.85 -24.47
CA SER A 9 -48.92 45.16 -23.97
C SER A 9 -48.27 43.94 -23.29
N ILE A 10 -49.01 43.22 -22.45
CA ILE A 10 -48.53 42.02 -21.73
C ILE A 10 -48.26 40.86 -22.71
N GLU A 11 -49.14 40.62 -23.68
CA GLU A 11 -48.91 39.60 -24.71
C GLU A 11 -47.69 39.93 -25.56
N GLY A 12 -47.45 41.21 -25.87
CA GLY A 12 -46.24 41.68 -26.56
C GLY A 12 -44.95 41.46 -25.76
N GLU A 13 -44.98 41.70 -24.44
CA GLU A 13 -43.85 41.42 -23.55
C GLU A 13 -43.56 39.91 -23.43
N LEU A 14 -44.60 39.09 -23.28
CA LEU A 14 -44.48 37.64 -23.18
C LEU A 14 -44.00 37.02 -24.51
N TYR A 15 -44.46 37.56 -25.65
CA TYR A 15 -43.99 37.17 -26.98
C TYR A 15 -42.49 37.39 -27.13
N LYS A 16 -42.00 38.59 -26.77
CA LYS A 16 -40.55 38.92 -26.80
C LYS A 16 -39.75 38.00 -25.88
N LYS A 17 -40.28 37.67 -24.70
CA LYS A 17 -39.64 36.74 -23.75
C LYS A 17 -39.50 35.33 -24.32
N HIS A 18 -40.54 34.83 -24.98
CA HIS A 18 -40.50 33.52 -25.65
C HIS A 18 -39.54 33.53 -26.85
N GLU A 19 -39.54 34.60 -27.64
CA GLU A 19 -38.61 34.78 -28.76
C GLU A 19 -37.14 34.76 -28.29
N ASP A 20 -36.81 35.51 -27.24
CA ASP A 20 -35.48 35.55 -26.63
C ASP A 20 -35.03 34.16 -26.12
N ALA A 21 -35.92 33.45 -25.41
CA ALA A 21 -35.61 32.12 -24.87
C ALA A 21 -35.31 31.10 -25.99
N ILE A 22 -36.12 31.09 -27.06
CA ILE A 22 -35.93 30.20 -28.22
C ILE A 22 -34.67 30.59 -28.99
N GLY A 23 -34.44 31.89 -29.21
CA GLY A 23 -33.25 32.40 -29.90
C GLY A 23 -31.96 31.98 -29.20
N LYS A 24 -31.91 32.14 -27.86
CA LYS A 24 -30.76 31.72 -27.04
C LYS A 24 -30.53 30.21 -27.04
N PHE A 25 -31.60 29.42 -26.92
CA PHE A 25 -31.49 27.97 -27.01
C PHE A 25 -30.90 27.52 -28.34
N ASN A 26 -31.39 28.07 -29.45
CA ASN A 26 -30.89 27.76 -30.79
C ASN A 26 -29.44 28.23 -31.01
N ALA A 27 -29.05 29.37 -30.44
CA ALA A 27 -27.66 29.83 -30.48
C ALA A 27 -26.71 28.84 -29.79
N ILE A 28 -27.09 28.33 -28.61
CA ILE A 28 -26.31 27.32 -27.89
C ILE A 28 -26.25 25.99 -28.65
N VAL A 29 -27.37 25.58 -29.27
CA VAL A 29 -27.39 24.40 -30.17
C VAL A 29 -26.40 24.60 -31.33
N ALA A 30 -26.39 25.79 -31.94
CA ALA A 30 -25.45 26.11 -33.02
C ALA A 30 -23.98 26.04 -32.55
N GLU A 31 -23.67 26.49 -31.33
CA GLU A 31 -22.33 26.36 -30.75
C GLU A 31 -21.92 24.88 -30.59
N PHE A 32 -22.79 24.03 -30.07
CA PHE A 32 -22.54 22.59 -29.98
C PHE A 32 -22.30 21.96 -31.35
N ARG A 33 -23.09 22.34 -32.36
CA ARG A 33 -22.92 21.87 -33.74
C ARG A 33 -21.57 22.29 -34.31
N MET A 34 -21.17 23.56 -34.13
CA MET A 34 -19.85 24.04 -34.56
C MET A 34 -18.71 23.22 -33.93
N LEU A 35 -18.81 22.88 -32.64
CA LEU A 35 -17.82 22.06 -31.95
C LEU A 35 -17.73 20.63 -32.49
N LEU A 36 -18.88 20.04 -32.86
CA LEU A 36 -18.98 18.70 -33.44
C LEU A 36 -18.46 18.65 -34.88
N GLU A 37 -18.85 19.63 -35.70
CA GLU A 37 -18.57 19.68 -37.14
C GLU A 37 -17.12 20.13 -37.45
N SER A 38 -16.48 20.85 -36.53
CA SER A 38 -15.11 21.33 -36.69
C SER A 38 -14.03 20.24 -36.60
N SER A 39 -14.33 19.06 -36.05
CA SER A 39 -13.39 17.93 -36.05
C SER A 39 -14.08 16.57 -35.94
N CYS A 40 -13.61 15.62 -36.75
CA CYS A 40 -14.07 14.24 -36.71
C CYS A 40 -13.62 13.45 -35.46
N ASN A 41 -12.79 14.04 -34.59
CA ASN A 41 -12.23 13.36 -33.41
C ASN A 41 -12.60 14.05 -32.07
N ARG A 42 -13.71 14.79 -32.03
CA ARG A 42 -14.22 15.43 -30.80
C ARG A 42 -15.40 14.68 -30.21
N ILE A 43 -15.42 14.55 -28.89
CA ILE A 43 -16.52 13.94 -28.13
C ILE A 43 -17.10 14.97 -27.18
N ILE A 44 -18.43 15.06 -27.13
CA ILE A 44 -19.12 15.88 -26.14
C ILE A 44 -19.39 15.02 -24.90
N PHE A 45 -18.98 15.53 -23.75
CA PHE A 45 -19.25 14.97 -22.44
C PHE A 45 -20.12 15.94 -21.64
N ILE A 46 -21.29 15.50 -21.17
CA ILE A 46 -22.23 16.33 -20.40
C ILE A 46 -22.45 15.72 -19.00
N PRO A 47 -21.89 16.33 -17.94
CA PRO A 47 -22.28 16.00 -16.57
C PRO A 47 -23.73 16.45 -16.30
N LEU A 48 -24.64 15.49 -16.16
CA LEU A 48 -26.08 15.72 -16.00
C LEU A 48 -26.52 15.39 -14.58
N SER A 49 -26.71 16.40 -13.74
CA SER A 49 -27.26 16.23 -12.38
C SER A 49 -28.78 16.14 -12.33
N MET A 50 -29.45 16.09 -13.50
CA MET A 50 -30.91 16.21 -13.66
C MET A 50 -31.52 17.46 -12.99
N GLY A 51 -30.70 18.49 -12.73
CA GLY A 51 -31.17 19.80 -12.26
C GLY A 51 -31.57 20.70 -13.43
N LYS A 52 -32.15 21.88 -13.14
CA LYS A 52 -32.61 22.82 -14.19
C LYS A 52 -31.52 23.19 -15.21
N ASP A 53 -30.33 23.55 -14.72
CA ASP A 53 -29.25 24.07 -15.55
C ASP A 53 -28.61 22.94 -16.38
N SER A 54 -28.33 21.79 -15.77
CA SER A 54 -27.78 20.63 -16.48
C SER A 54 -28.77 20.01 -17.47
N SER A 55 -30.08 20.04 -17.17
CA SER A 55 -31.11 19.53 -18.08
C SER A 55 -31.21 20.39 -19.34
N TYR A 56 -31.08 21.73 -19.20
CA TYR A 56 -30.98 22.63 -20.34
C TYR A 56 -29.81 22.26 -21.24
N VAL A 57 -28.61 22.10 -20.67
CA VAL A 57 -27.39 21.78 -21.44
C VAL A 57 -27.51 20.43 -22.12
N ALA A 58 -28.00 19.40 -21.42
CA ALA A 58 -28.24 18.09 -22.02
C ALA A 58 -29.24 18.17 -23.18
N ASN A 59 -30.28 18.98 -23.03
CA ASN A 59 -31.28 19.18 -24.07
C ASN A 59 -30.71 19.84 -25.32
N ALA A 60 -29.90 20.89 -25.16
CA ALA A 60 -29.21 21.55 -26.26
C ALA A 60 -28.19 20.63 -26.95
N GLY A 61 -27.44 19.83 -26.17
CA GLY A 61 -26.49 18.86 -26.70
C GLY A 61 -27.17 17.74 -27.51
N LEU A 62 -28.28 17.17 -27.01
CA LEU A 62 -29.07 16.17 -27.73
C LEU A 62 -29.64 16.72 -29.03
N GLU A 63 -30.14 17.96 -29.00
CA GLU A 63 -30.69 18.62 -30.18
C GLU A 63 -29.60 18.89 -31.23
N ALA A 64 -28.40 19.30 -30.80
CA ALA A 64 -27.27 19.46 -31.72
C ALA A 64 -26.89 18.13 -32.40
N TYR A 65 -26.81 17.03 -31.64
CA TYR A 65 -26.56 15.70 -32.21
C TYR A 65 -27.65 15.29 -33.19
N ARG A 66 -28.93 15.47 -32.84
CA ARG A 66 -30.06 15.16 -33.71
C ARG A 66 -29.97 15.93 -35.04
N GLN A 67 -29.73 17.24 -34.97
CA GLN A 67 -29.59 18.09 -36.17
C GLN A 67 -28.39 17.70 -37.03
N CYS A 68 -27.23 17.41 -36.43
CA CYS A 68 -26.04 16.98 -37.18
C CYS A 68 -26.24 15.60 -37.83
N LEU A 69 -26.92 14.66 -37.17
CA LEU A 69 -27.23 13.34 -37.73
C LEU A 69 -28.24 13.43 -38.87
N GLU A 70 -29.29 14.25 -38.72
CA GLU A 70 -30.27 14.51 -39.79
C GLU A 70 -29.65 15.21 -40.99
N ALA A 71 -28.71 16.13 -40.75
CA ALA A 71 -27.95 16.81 -41.81
C ALA A 71 -26.83 15.94 -42.41
N GLY A 72 -26.52 14.78 -41.80
CA GLY A 72 -25.40 13.92 -42.21
C GLY A 72 -24.01 14.53 -41.99
N THR A 73 -23.88 15.56 -41.14
CA THR A 73 -22.60 16.24 -40.88
C THR A 73 -21.69 15.51 -39.89
N ILE A 74 -22.25 14.54 -39.15
CA ILE A 74 -21.49 13.62 -38.29
C ILE A 74 -21.89 12.17 -38.55
N GLU A 75 -20.97 11.23 -38.34
CA GLU A 75 -21.28 9.80 -38.43
C GLU A 75 -22.17 9.32 -37.26
N LYS A 76 -22.99 8.29 -37.53
CA LYS A 76 -23.88 7.67 -36.53
C LYS A 76 -23.15 7.08 -35.32
N THR A 77 -21.89 6.69 -35.51
CA THR A 77 -21.06 6.11 -34.43
C THR A 77 -20.49 7.16 -33.48
N ARG A 78 -20.63 8.48 -33.75
CA ARG A 78 -20.12 9.56 -32.89
C ARG A 78 -20.65 9.44 -31.44
N PRO A 79 -19.80 9.21 -30.44
CA PRO A 79 -20.24 9.09 -29.04
C PRO A 79 -20.74 10.42 -28.48
N LEU A 80 -21.92 10.41 -27.86
CA LEU A 80 -22.32 11.40 -26.86
C LEU A 80 -22.18 10.76 -25.48
N ILE A 81 -21.33 11.32 -24.61
CA ILE A 81 -21.16 10.81 -23.24
C ILE A 81 -21.96 11.68 -22.28
N ILE A 82 -22.83 11.07 -21.48
CA ILE A 82 -23.55 11.74 -20.40
C ILE A 82 -23.35 10.95 -19.11
N SER A 83 -23.00 11.60 -18.02
CA SER A 83 -22.94 10.94 -16.71
C SER A 83 -23.76 11.68 -15.67
N THR A 84 -24.46 10.93 -14.83
CA THR A 84 -25.13 11.48 -13.65
C THR A 84 -24.37 11.08 -12.40
N GLY A 85 -23.72 12.04 -11.73
CA GLY A 85 -22.99 11.79 -10.50
C GLY A 85 -23.93 11.63 -9.30
N ASP A 86 -24.08 10.41 -8.80
CA ASP A 86 -24.86 10.09 -7.61
C ASP A 86 -23.95 9.87 -6.39
N PRO A 87 -23.88 10.84 -5.45
CA PRO A 87 -23.11 10.70 -4.21
C PRO A 87 -23.72 9.72 -3.19
N LEU A 88 -24.82 9.03 -3.53
CA LEU A 88 -25.64 8.15 -2.68
C LEU A 88 -26.25 8.87 -1.46
N ALA A 89 -26.39 10.18 -1.59
CA ALA A 89 -26.81 11.05 -0.50
C ALA A 89 -27.59 12.27 -1.00
N GLU A 90 -28.15 12.22 -2.21
CA GLU A 90 -28.96 13.31 -2.78
C GLU A 90 -30.23 13.58 -1.97
N ALA A 91 -30.87 14.72 -2.21
CA ALA A 91 -32.20 14.99 -1.68
C ALA A 91 -33.22 13.98 -2.25
N ILE A 92 -34.17 13.52 -1.42
CA ILE A 92 -35.17 12.50 -1.79
C ILE A 92 -35.86 12.80 -3.13
N PRO A 93 -36.36 14.03 -3.40
CA PRO A 93 -37.02 14.33 -4.68
C PRO A 93 -36.10 14.14 -5.89
N MET A 94 -34.82 14.47 -5.76
CA MET A 94 -33.85 14.36 -6.85
C MET A 94 -33.40 12.91 -7.08
N ILE A 95 -33.34 12.09 -6.03
CA ILE A 95 -33.10 10.64 -6.16
C ILE A 95 -34.20 10.03 -7.03
N MET A 96 -35.46 10.31 -6.69
CA MET A 96 -36.62 9.78 -7.42
C MET A 96 -36.70 10.34 -8.84
N TYR A 97 -36.53 11.65 -9.01
CA TYR A 97 -36.60 12.31 -10.31
C TYR A 97 -35.51 11.82 -11.27
N THR A 98 -34.28 11.66 -10.79
CA THR A 98 -33.17 11.17 -11.61
C THR A 98 -33.42 9.76 -12.12
N LYS A 99 -33.85 8.85 -11.23
CA LYS A 99 -34.19 7.46 -11.59
C LYS A 99 -35.37 7.38 -12.57
N TRP A 100 -36.33 8.29 -12.48
CA TRP A 100 -37.49 8.37 -13.37
C TRP A 100 -37.18 9.03 -14.74
N ALA A 101 -36.29 10.03 -14.78
CA ALA A 101 -35.95 10.77 -15.99
C ALA A 101 -34.91 10.07 -16.87
N ALA A 102 -33.96 9.34 -16.27
CA ALA A 102 -32.87 8.68 -16.99
C ALA A 102 -33.34 7.67 -18.06
N PRO A 103 -34.33 6.80 -17.82
CA PRO A 103 -34.86 5.90 -18.87
C PRO A 103 -35.48 6.65 -20.06
N LYS A 104 -36.12 7.79 -19.80
CA LYS A 104 -36.74 8.64 -20.83
C LYS A 104 -35.68 9.33 -21.71
N LEU A 105 -34.56 9.75 -21.11
CA LEU A 105 -33.39 10.23 -21.84
C LEU A 105 -32.81 9.17 -22.78
N LYS A 106 -32.63 7.93 -22.30
CA LYS A 106 -32.14 6.81 -23.13
C LYS A 106 -33.08 6.53 -24.30
N SER A 107 -34.39 6.43 -24.02
CA SER A 107 -35.42 6.20 -25.03
C SER A 107 -35.45 7.30 -26.10
N TYR A 108 -35.21 8.55 -25.71
CA TYR A 108 -35.13 9.67 -26.66
C TYR A 108 -33.91 9.55 -27.58
N ALA A 109 -32.74 9.23 -27.03
CA ALA A 109 -31.52 9.04 -27.83
C ALA A 109 -31.66 7.88 -28.82
N GLU A 110 -32.21 6.75 -28.38
CA GLU A 110 -32.50 5.59 -29.24
C GLU A 110 -33.44 5.95 -30.39
N LYS A 111 -34.55 6.65 -30.09
CA LYS A 111 -35.52 7.10 -31.08
C LYS A 111 -34.90 7.97 -32.17
N HIS A 112 -33.91 8.80 -31.82
CA HIS A 112 -33.24 9.73 -32.73
C HIS A 112 -31.90 9.20 -33.27
N GLY A 113 -31.54 7.93 -33.02
CA GLY A 113 -30.31 7.32 -33.52
C GLY A 113 -29.01 7.94 -32.96
N ILE A 114 -29.07 8.57 -31.78
CA ILE A 114 -27.91 9.17 -31.12
C ILE A 114 -27.13 8.06 -30.38
N ASN A 115 -25.84 7.91 -30.66
CA ASN A 115 -24.97 6.96 -29.96
C ASN A 115 -24.62 7.46 -28.55
N LEU A 116 -25.56 7.29 -27.62
CA LEU A 116 -25.49 7.78 -26.24
C LEU A 116 -24.85 6.75 -25.31
N TYR A 117 -23.76 7.14 -24.65
CA TYR A 117 -23.21 6.45 -23.49
C TYR A 117 -23.67 7.17 -22.22
N TYR A 118 -24.68 6.60 -21.54
CA TYR A 118 -25.22 7.13 -20.30
C TYR A 118 -25.04 6.18 -19.12
N GLU A 119 -24.45 6.68 -18.03
CA GLU A 119 -24.32 5.94 -16.77
C GLU A 119 -24.58 6.83 -15.54
N THR A 120 -25.17 6.24 -14.50
CA THR A 120 -25.24 6.87 -13.18
C THR A 120 -24.00 6.46 -12.39
N VAL A 121 -23.10 7.41 -12.17
CA VAL A 121 -21.78 7.15 -11.59
C VAL A 121 -21.77 7.48 -10.10
N SER A 122 -21.34 6.54 -9.29
CA SER A 122 -21.25 6.69 -7.83
C SER A 122 -19.80 6.61 -7.35
N PRO A 123 -19.48 7.20 -6.18
CA PRO A 123 -18.16 7.01 -5.58
C PRO A 123 -17.87 5.53 -5.35
N ALA A 124 -16.60 5.17 -5.52
CA ALA A 124 -16.08 3.91 -5.02
C ALA A 124 -16.54 3.68 -3.57
N PHE A 125 -16.89 2.43 -3.22
CA PHE A 125 -17.31 2.04 -1.89
C PHE A 125 -16.49 2.65 -0.73
N HIS A 126 -15.15 2.64 -0.82
CA HIS A 126 -14.28 3.22 0.23
C HIS A 126 -14.27 4.76 0.28
N GLU A 127 -14.87 5.43 -0.71
CA GLU A 127 -15.02 6.88 -0.84
C GLU A 127 -16.43 7.37 -0.54
N GLU A 128 -17.42 6.47 -0.46
CA GLU A 128 -18.79 6.78 -0.02
C GLU A 128 -18.79 7.54 1.32
N TYR A 129 -19.81 8.38 1.52
CA TYR A 129 -19.81 9.36 2.61
C TYR A 129 -19.60 8.72 3.98
N ALA A 130 -20.30 7.62 4.27
CA ALA A 130 -20.17 6.86 5.51
C ALA A 130 -18.72 6.40 5.73
N ASN A 131 -18.15 5.75 4.72
CA ASN A 131 -16.80 5.17 4.76
C ASN A 131 -15.68 6.21 4.82
N LYS A 132 -15.93 7.44 4.35
CA LYS A 132 -14.94 8.53 4.37
C LYS A 132 -15.00 9.38 5.63
N TYR A 133 -16.20 9.75 6.08
CA TYR A 133 -16.41 10.78 7.11
C TYR A 133 -16.82 10.24 8.48
N LEU A 134 -17.27 8.97 8.58
CA LEU A 134 -17.55 8.30 9.86
C LEU A 134 -16.32 7.49 10.30
N THR A 135 -15.12 8.04 10.07
CA THR A 135 -13.82 7.44 10.41
C THR A 135 -12.89 8.49 10.98
N ALA A 136 -11.67 8.09 11.35
CA ALA A 136 -10.61 9.04 11.68
C ALA A 136 -9.93 9.66 10.45
N GLN A 137 -10.29 9.29 9.21
CA GLN A 137 -9.58 9.71 7.99
C GLN A 137 -9.89 11.15 7.59
N LYS A 138 -11.17 11.52 7.56
CA LYS A 138 -11.62 12.87 7.25
C LYS A 138 -12.58 13.39 8.31
N PHE A 139 -12.51 14.69 8.52
CA PHE A 139 -13.45 15.42 9.34
C PHE A 139 -14.64 15.88 8.49
N ILE A 140 -15.82 16.02 9.10
CA ILE A 140 -17.03 16.46 8.41
C ILE A 140 -16.78 17.84 7.74
N PRO A 141 -17.09 17.96 6.43
CA PRO A 141 -16.87 19.21 5.69
C PRO A 141 -17.86 20.29 6.16
N ASN A 142 -17.51 21.56 6.01
CA ASN A 142 -18.44 22.68 6.15
C ASN A 142 -17.90 23.92 5.41
N ALA A 143 -18.67 25.02 5.40
CA ALA A 143 -18.29 26.26 4.72
C ALA A 143 -16.90 26.83 5.11
N SER A 144 -16.40 26.55 6.33
CA SER A 144 -15.06 26.98 6.77
C SER A 144 -13.90 26.14 6.22
N ARG A 145 -14.20 25.00 5.56
CA ARG A 145 -13.24 24.02 5.08
C ARG A 145 -13.38 23.82 3.56
N SER A 146 -12.38 23.17 2.97
CA SER A 146 -12.45 22.77 1.56
C SER A 146 -13.65 21.82 1.36
N GLY A 147 -14.53 22.14 0.40
CA GLY A 147 -15.61 21.25 -0.04
C GLY A 147 -15.06 20.13 -0.93
N ASP A 148 -14.17 19.32 -0.36
CA ASP A 148 -13.54 18.19 -1.07
C ASP A 148 -14.51 17.04 -1.35
N CYS A 149 -15.64 16.99 -0.64
CA CYS A 149 -16.73 16.05 -0.88
C CYS A 149 -17.26 16.13 -2.31
N SER A 150 -17.39 17.33 -2.91
CA SER A 150 -17.86 17.47 -4.29
C SER A 150 -16.91 16.83 -5.30
N VAL A 151 -15.60 16.96 -5.07
CA VAL A 151 -14.59 16.35 -5.95
C VAL A 151 -14.63 14.82 -5.82
N ILE A 152 -14.61 14.32 -4.58
CA ILE A 152 -14.53 12.88 -4.29
C ILE A 152 -15.81 12.15 -4.69
N LEU A 153 -16.97 12.72 -4.39
CA LEU A 153 -18.26 12.03 -4.53
C LEU A 153 -18.92 12.23 -5.89
N LYS A 154 -18.52 13.24 -6.70
CA LYS A 154 -19.19 13.56 -7.97
C LYS A 154 -18.25 13.67 -9.17
N VAL A 155 -17.12 14.36 -9.02
CA VAL A 155 -16.19 14.62 -10.14
C VAL A 155 -15.37 13.39 -10.48
N VAL A 156 -14.67 12.81 -9.50
CA VAL A 156 -13.79 11.65 -9.69
C VAL A 156 -14.53 10.43 -10.28
N PRO A 157 -15.76 10.08 -9.85
CA PRO A 157 -16.52 8.99 -10.47
C PRO A 157 -16.83 9.23 -11.95
N SER A 158 -17.18 10.46 -12.31
CA SER A 158 -17.46 10.83 -13.70
C SER A 158 -16.22 10.74 -14.57
N GLU A 159 -15.06 11.16 -14.06
CA GLU A 159 -13.78 11.03 -14.77
C GLU A 159 -13.37 9.57 -14.98
N ARG A 160 -13.57 8.70 -13.97
CA ARG A 160 -13.31 7.26 -14.09
C ARG A 160 -14.17 6.64 -15.20
N PHE A 161 -15.44 7.01 -15.27
CA PHE A 161 -16.36 6.55 -16.30
C PHE A 161 -15.93 6.97 -17.71
N VAL A 162 -15.58 8.24 -17.93
CA VAL A 162 -15.07 8.71 -19.23
C VAL A 162 -13.81 7.94 -19.61
N LYS A 163 -12.89 7.73 -18.68
CA LYS A 163 -11.68 6.96 -18.93
C LYS A 163 -11.99 5.51 -19.32
N SER A 164 -12.88 4.82 -18.60
CA SER A 164 -13.24 3.44 -18.93
C SER A 164 -13.88 3.31 -20.31
N LEU A 165 -14.65 4.33 -20.74
CA LEU A 165 -15.22 4.35 -22.09
C LEU A 165 -14.13 4.52 -23.15
N LEU A 166 -13.19 5.45 -22.97
CA LEU A 166 -12.08 5.64 -23.91
C LEU A 166 -11.17 4.41 -24.02
N ASP A 167 -10.95 3.70 -22.90
CA ASP A 167 -10.22 2.44 -22.87
C ASP A 167 -11.01 1.34 -23.62
N MET A 168 -12.34 1.26 -23.45
CA MET A 168 -13.22 0.33 -24.16
C MET A 168 -13.26 0.60 -25.68
N PHE A 169 -13.33 1.88 -26.08
CA PHE A 169 -13.28 2.27 -27.50
C PHE A 169 -11.97 1.85 -28.17
N ALA A 170 -10.89 1.65 -27.41
CA ALA A 170 -9.64 1.17 -27.96
C ALA A 170 -9.65 -0.32 -28.34
N GLU A 171 -10.53 -1.12 -27.72
CA GLU A 171 -10.69 -2.56 -27.97
C GLU A 171 -11.67 -2.82 -29.13
N ASP A 172 -12.60 -1.90 -29.38
CA ASP A 172 -13.60 -1.99 -30.45
C ASP A 172 -13.06 -1.42 -31.79
N PRO A 173 -12.98 -2.24 -32.87
CA PRO A 173 -12.50 -1.81 -34.18
C PRO A 173 -13.27 -0.63 -34.78
N GLU A 174 -14.59 -0.51 -34.55
CA GLU A 174 -15.40 0.57 -35.11
C GLU A 174 -15.22 1.90 -34.35
N MET A 175 -14.81 1.81 -33.08
CA MET A 175 -14.69 2.95 -32.17
C MET A 175 -13.25 3.37 -31.92
N GLN A 176 -12.27 2.63 -32.45
CA GLN A 176 -10.83 2.84 -32.22
C GLN A 176 -10.36 4.28 -32.50
N ARG A 177 -10.98 4.94 -33.48
CA ARG A 177 -10.75 6.36 -33.81
C ARG A 177 -10.92 7.30 -32.60
N TYR A 178 -11.78 6.94 -31.64
CA TYR A 178 -12.14 7.78 -30.50
C TYR A 178 -11.25 7.58 -29.27
N ARG A 179 -10.31 6.62 -29.31
CA ARG A 179 -9.37 6.34 -28.20
C ARG A 179 -8.63 7.59 -27.70
N SER A 180 -8.28 8.49 -28.62
CA SER A 180 -7.51 9.70 -28.33
C SER A 180 -8.27 10.95 -28.78
N SER A 181 -9.58 10.95 -28.59
CA SER A 181 -10.42 12.12 -28.85
C SER A 181 -10.19 13.25 -27.85
N ASP A 182 -10.39 14.47 -28.34
CA ASP A 182 -10.53 15.63 -27.49
C ASP A 182 -11.92 15.62 -26.85
N VAL A 183 -11.98 15.51 -25.53
CA VAL A 183 -13.23 15.44 -24.76
C VAL A 183 -13.62 16.85 -24.32
N ILE A 184 -14.78 17.32 -24.75
CA ILE A 184 -15.34 18.63 -24.38
C ILE A 184 -16.39 18.41 -23.29
N CYS A 185 -16.06 18.80 -22.06
CA CYS A 185 -16.93 18.74 -20.90
C CYS A 185 -17.84 19.97 -20.83
N ALA A 186 -19.09 19.82 -21.26
CA ALA A 186 -20.09 20.87 -21.24
C ALA A 186 -20.85 20.90 -19.90
N THR A 187 -20.64 21.96 -19.11
CA THR A 187 -21.19 22.07 -17.75
C THR A 187 -22.27 23.15 -17.65
N GLY A 188 -23.27 22.93 -16.79
CA GLY A 188 -24.35 23.89 -16.53
C GLY A 188 -23.96 25.07 -15.62
N GLN A 189 -22.72 25.55 -15.66
CA GLN A 189 -22.25 26.63 -14.79
C GLN A 189 -22.68 28.02 -15.30
N ARG A 190 -23.08 28.91 -14.37
CA ARG A 190 -23.55 30.29 -14.68
C ARG A 190 -22.93 31.35 -13.77
N LEU A 191 -22.70 32.56 -14.29
CA LEU A 191 -22.15 33.69 -13.52
C LEU A 191 -23.10 34.16 -12.40
N ASP A 192 -24.41 34.07 -12.64
CA ASP A 192 -25.48 34.46 -11.71
C ASP A 192 -25.70 33.47 -10.55
N GLU A 193 -24.96 32.34 -10.54
CA GLU A 193 -25.19 31.25 -9.57
C GLU A 193 -24.44 31.44 -8.23
N GLY A 194 -23.77 32.56 -7.99
CA GLY A 194 -23.27 32.97 -6.67
C GLY A 194 -21.74 33.11 -6.55
N VAL A 195 -21.30 33.83 -5.50
CA VAL A 195 -19.92 34.33 -5.32
C VAL A 195 -18.86 33.24 -5.49
N ARG A 196 -19.03 32.07 -4.85
CA ARG A 196 -18.06 30.98 -4.90
C ARG A 196 -17.96 30.31 -6.29
N ARG A 197 -19.08 30.23 -7.03
CA ARG A 197 -19.08 29.68 -8.40
C ARG A 197 -18.44 30.65 -9.39
N LYS A 198 -18.74 31.94 -9.26
CA LYS A 198 -18.04 33.01 -9.98
C LYS A 198 -16.52 32.95 -9.76
N THR A 199 -16.05 32.78 -8.52
CA THR A 199 -14.62 32.63 -8.23
C THR A 199 -14.03 31.35 -8.82
N ASN A 200 -14.70 30.20 -8.69
CA ASN A 200 -14.21 28.95 -9.30
C ASN A 200 -14.13 29.05 -10.84
N MET A 201 -15.09 29.72 -11.49
CA MET A 201 -15.07 29.94 -12.94
C MET A 201 -13.92 30.87 -13.36
N GLN A 202 -13.62 31.89 -12.54
CA GLN A 202 -12.45 32.75 -12.73
C GLN A 202 -11.14 31.98 -12.55
N ASP A 203 -11.04 31.13 -11.52
CA ASP A 203 -9.86 30.29 -11.26
C ASP A 203 -9.62 29.24 -12.37
N GLN A 204 -10.68 28.82 -13.08
CA GLN A 204 -10.63 27.88 -14.21
C GLN A 204 -10.51 28.57 -15.58
N GLU A 205 -10.36 29.90 -15.61
CA GLU A 205 -10.32 30.73 -16.84
C GLU A 205 -11.50 30.52 -17.80
N THR A 206 -12.65 30.06 -17.30
CA THR A 206 -13.86 29.75 -18.10
C THR A 206 -14.79 30.96 -18.27
N ALA A 207 -14.46 32.10 -17.67
CA ALA A 207 -15.38 33.24 -17.55
C ALA A 207 -15.43 34.20 -18.76
N ASN A 208 -14.41 34.25 -19.63
CA ASN A 208 -14.29 35.28 -20.69
C ASN A 208 -13.87 34.70 -22.06
N LYS A 209 -14.79 34.26 -22.95
CA LYS A 209 -14.46 33.93 -24.38
C LYS A 209 -15.63 34.08 -25.35
N ASN A 210 -15.38 34.56 -26.57
CA ASN A 210 -16.35 34.64 -27.68
C ASN A 210 -16.18 33.51 -28.71
N LEU A 211 -17.14 33.42 -29.64
CA LEU A 211 -17.39 32.32 -30.59
C LEU A 211 -16.20 31.99 -31.53
N GLN A 212 -15.31 32.96 -31.81
CA GLN A 212 -14.11 32.77 -32.64
C GLN A 212 -12.90 32.25 -31.84
N ASP A 213 -12.90 32.36 -30.50
CA ASP A 213 -11.85 31.86 -29.60
C ASP A 213 -12.11 30.42 -29.11
N LEU A 214 -13.34 29.91 -29.33
CA LEU A 214 -13.85 28.66 -28.75
C LEU A 214 -13.20 27.40 -29.35
N VAL A 215 -12.56 27.51 -30.52
CA VAL A 215 -11.87 26.39 -31.20
C VAL A 215 -10.35 26.43 -30.97
N SER A 216 -9.76 27.61 -30.76
CA SER A 216 -8.32 27.84 -30.61
C SER A 216 -7.85 27.87 -29.15
N GLU A 217 -8.73 28.13 -28.17
CA GLU A 217 -8.31 28.41 -26.80
C GLU A 217 -9.09 27.70 -25.68
N LEU A 218 -9.73 26.55 -25.92
CA LEU A 218 -10.37 25.83 -24.81
C LEU A 218 -9.31 25.52 -23.73
N PRO A 219 -9.51 25.98 -22.46
CA PRO A 219 -8.54 25.70 -21.41
C PRO A 219 -8.51 24.19 -21.17
N LYS A 220 -7.32 23.61 -21.27
CA LYS A 220 -7.09 22.23 -20.86
C LYS A 220 -7.25 22.17 -19.34
N SER A 221 -8.04 21.22 -18.84
CA SER A 221 -8.22 21.07 -17.40
C SER A 221 -6.87 20.88 -16.67
N ASP A 222 -6.67 21.52 -15.52
CA ASP A 222 -5.51 21.31 -14.63
C ASP A 222 -5.38 19.87 -14.09
N ILE A 223 -6.39 19.04 -14.34
CA ILE A 223 -6.47 17.67 -13.89
C ILE A 223 -5.63 16.79 -14.83
N ASN A 224 -4.62 16.13 -14.25
CA ASN A 224 -3.69 15.28 -14.99
C ASN A 224 -4.40 13.99 -15.47
N THR A 225 -5.02 14.06 -16.64
CA THR A 225 -5.66 12.93 -17.33
C THR A 225 -4.77 12.45 -18.47
N ASN A 226 -4.94 11.20 -18.90
CA ASN A 226 -4.19 10.61 -20.02
C ASN A 226 -4.76 11.01 -21.40
N TYR A 227 -5.79 11.86 -21.43
CA TYR A 227 -6.45 12.38 -22.62
C TYR A 227 -6.65 13.91 -22.50
N ASN A 228 -7.02 14.60 -23.57
CA ASN A 228 -7.29 16.03 -23.50
C ASN A 228 -8.73 16.27 -23.03
N LEU A 229 -8.88 16.91 -21.87
CA LEU A 229 -10.17 17.34 -21.33
C LEU A 229 -10.27 18.87 -21.39
N TYR A 230 -11.27 19.35 -22.13
CA TYR A 230 -11.57 20.77 -22.32
C TYR A 230 -12.85 21.15 -21.58
N LEU A 231 -12.89 22.30 -20.93
CA LEU A 231 -14.07 22.77 -20.19
C LEU A 231 -14.88 23.77 -21.02
N TYR A 232 -16.19 23.54 -21.12
CA TYR A 232 -17.13 24.39 -21.85
C TYR A 232 -18.35 24.71 -20.95
N ALA A 233 -18.75 25.99 -20.91
CA ALA A 233 -19.87 26.48 -20.11
C ALA A 233 -20.91 27.17 -21.03
N PRO A 234 -21.77 26.42 -21.73
CA PRO A 234 -22.66 26.93 -22.77
C PRO A 234 -23.69 27.96 -22.28
N ILE A 235 -24.10 27.88 -21.01
CA ILE A 235 -25.17 28.72 -20.45
C ILE A 235 -24.65 29.82 -19.51
N ARG A 236 -23.34 30.12 -19.57
CA ARG A 236 -22.66 30.99 -18.59
C ARG A 236 -23.31 32.37 -18.39
N ASP A 237 -23.88 32.91 -19.47
CA ASP A 237 -24.47 34.25 -19.56
C ASP A 237 -26.00 34.25 -19.34
N LEU A 238 -26.61 33.08 -19.12
CA LEU A 238 -28.06 32.97 -18.90
C LEU A 238 -28.46 33.36 -17.48
N LEU A 239 -29.54 34.13 -17.38
CA LEU A 239 -30.22 34.41 -16.12
C LEU A 239 -31.10 33.24 -15.70
N THR A 240 -31.41 33.15 -14.41
CA THR A 240 -32.19 32.02 -13.88
C THR A 240 -33.58 31.96 -14.53
N GLU A 241 -34.25 33.10 -14.70
CA GLU A 241 -35.56 33.20 -15.36
C GLU A 241 -35.55 32.68 -16.81
N GLN A 242 -34.46 32.92 -17.55
CA GLN A 242 -34.32 32.46 -18.94
C GLN A 242 -34.23 30.93 -19.01
N VAL A 243 -33.54 30.30 -18.05
CA VAL A 243 -33.49 28.83 -17.94
C VAL A 243 -34.88 28.26 -17.66
N PHE A 244 -35.60 28.81 -16.68
CA PHE A 244 -36.96 28.38 -16.34
C PHE A 244 -37.92 28.54 -17.54
N THR A 245 -37.94 29.72 -18.15
CA THR A 245 -38.80 30.03 -19.32
C THR A 245 -38.53 29.05 -20.47
N THR A 246 -37.25 28.74 -20.73
CA THR A 246 -36.91 27.78 -21.79
C THR A 246 -37.43 26.38 -21.48
N LEU A 247 -37.28 25.90 -20.24
CA LEU A 247 -37.79 24.59 -19.82
C LEU A 247 -39.33 24.52 -19.85
N GLU A 248 -40.03 25.61 -19.56
CA GLU A 248 -41.50 25.69 -19.66
C GLU A 248 -42.00 25.52 -21.10
N LEU A 249 -41.24 26.04 -22.06
CA LEU A 249 -41.51 25.97 -23.51
C LEU A 249 -40.98 24.69 -24.17
N SER A 250 -40.26 23.84 -23.42
CA SER A 250 -39.60 22.65 -23.92
C SER A 250 -40.47 21.40 -23.84
N GLY A 251 -40.35 20.56 -24.88
CA GLY A 251 -41.04 19.28 -25.00
C GLY A 251 -42.19 19.28 -26.01
N VAL A 252 -42.70 18.08 -26.31
CA VAL A 252 -43.78 17.87 -27.28
C VAL A 252 -45.12 18.41 -26.77
N LYS A 253 -45.30 18.49 -25.45
CA LYS A 253 -46.50 19.00 -24.78
C LYS A 253 -46.10 20.01 -23.69
N PRO A 254 -45.49 21.16 -24.06
CA PRO A 254 -44.90 22.10 -23.12
C PRO A 254 -45.93 22.62 -22.11
N ILE A 255 -45.46 23.12 -20.97
CA ILE A 255 -46.33 23.64 -19.90
C ILE A 255 -47.06 24.88 -20.41
N THR A 256 -46.29 25.80 -21.01
CA THR A 256 -46.78 27.04 -21.60
C THR A 256 -46.83 26.88 -23.11
N ARG A 257 -47.97 27.22 -23.73
CA ARG A 257 -48.08 27.20 -25.20
C ARG A 257 -47.22 28.34 -25.76
N ASN A 258 -46.32 28.00 -26.68
CA ASN A 258 -45.55 29.04 -27.36
C ASN A 258 -46.46 29.92 -28.23
N LEU A 259 -46.34 31.24 -28.05
CA LEU A 259 -47.01 32.26 -28.84
C LEU A 259 -46.45 32.35 -30.27
N LEU A 260 -45.22 31.90 -30.51
CA LEU A 260 -44.58 31.86 -31.84
C LEU A 260 -44.90 30.58 -32.64
N GLY A 261 -45.65 29.61 -32.07
CA GLY A 261 -45.96 28.34 -32.74
C GLY A 261 -44.78 27.37 -32.94
N LYS A 262 -43.58 27.69 -32.44
CA LYS A 262 -42.38 26.83 -32.50
C LYS A 262 -42.24 26.01 -31.22
N THR A 263 -41.79 24.77 -31.27
CA THR A 263 -41.54 23.97 -30.05
C THR A 263 -40.05 23.80 -29.81
N ILE A 264 -39.59 23.98 -28.57
CA ILE A 264 -38.23 23.60 -28.20
C ILE A 264 -38.22 22.08 -27.97
N PRO A 265 -37.45 21.30 -28.75
CA PRO A 265 -37.44 19.84 -28.62
C PRO A 265 -36.90 19.45 -27.24
N ALA A 266 -37.41 18.35 -26.67
CA ALA A 266 -36.85 17.82 -25.44
C ALA A 266 -36.99 16.32 -25.25
N PHE A 267 -36.07 15.76 -24.45
CA PHE A 267 -36.09 14.34 -24.09
C PHE A 267 -37.25 13.95 -23.15
N LEU A 268 -37.90 14.93 -22.52
CA LEU A 268 -39.15 14.75 -21.79
C LEU A 268 -40.33 15.35 -22.57
N PRO A 269 -41.55 14.81 -22.43
CA PRO A 269 -42.75 15.41 -23.01
C PRO A 269 -42.98 16.86 -22.54
N ASP A 270 -42.62 17.14 -21.29
CA ASP A 270 -42.59 18.45 -20.64
C ASP A 270 -41.68 18.40 -19.41
N PHE A 271 -41.20 19.55 -18.94
CA PHE A 271 -40.42 19.66 -17.70
C PHE A 271 -41.27 20.03 -16.47
N GLY A 272 -42.59 19.84 -16.51
CA GLY A 272 -43.52 20.28 -15.45
C GLY A 272 -43.20 19.71 -14.08
N LEU A 273 -42.82 18.44 -14.03
CA LEU A 273 -42.40 17.80 -12.77
C LEU A 273 -41.11 18.43 -12.20
N LEU A 274 -40.11 18.71 -13.04
CA LEU A 274 -38.86 19.34 -12.59
C LEU A 274 -39.13 20.72 -12.02
N LEU A 275 -39.93 21.53 -12.73
CA LEU A 275 -40.27 22.87 -12.29
C LEU A 275 -41.09 22.85 -11.00
N ALA A 276 -42.04 21.92 -10.86
CA ALA A 276 -42.80 21.72 -9.64
C ALA A 276 -41.91 21.30 -8.45
N ILE A 277 -40.93 20.42 -8.68
CA ILE A 277 -39.94 20.06 -7.65
C ILE A 277 -39.20 21.32 -7.18
N TYR A 278 -38.66 22.15 -8.08
CA TYR A 278 -38.00 23.41 -7.70
C TYR A 278 -38.92 24.43 -7.03
N GLY A 279 -40.21 24.47 -7.40
CA GLY A 279 -41.24 25.28 -6.74
C GLY A 279 -41.50 24.84 -5.31
N ASN A 280 -41.57 23.53 -5.05
CA ASN A 280 -41.75 22.96 -3.70
C ASN A 280 -40.55 23.20 -2.77
N ALA A 281 -39.39 23.55 -3.32
CA ALA A 281 -38.17 23.88 -2.58
C ALA A 281 -38.03 25.36 -2.21
N SER A 282 -38.89 26.23 -2.74
CA SER A 282 -39.04 27.62 -2.29
C SER A 282 -40.25 27.71 -1.35
N SER A 283 -40.10 28.41 -0.22
CA SER A 283 -41.23 28.73 0.67
C SER A 283 -42.27 29.67 0.04
N ASP A 284 -41.94 30.22 -1.13
CA ASP A 284 -42.84 31.01 -1.97
C ASP A 284 -43.68 30.02 -2.79
N SER A 285 -44.99 30.02 -2.56
CA SER A 285 -45.96 29.25 -3.35
C SER A 285 -45.82 29.65 -4.82
N CYS A 286 -45.19 28.79 -5.62
CA CYS A 286 -45.16 28.95 -7.06
C CYS A 286 -46.55 28.59 -7.58
N GLU A 287 -47.45 29.56 -7.62
CA GLU A 287 -48.77 29.42 -8.26
C GLU A 287 -48.57 29.31 -9.77
N ILE A 288 -48.21 28.11 -10.25
CA ILE A 288 -48.32 27.75 -11.67
C ILE A 288 -49.80 27.43 -11.95
N ALA A 289 -50.67 28.40 -11.65
CA ALA A 289 -52.08 28.39 -12.03
C ALA A 289 -52.21 29.21 -13.32
N VAL A 290 -52.83 28.61 -14.34
CA VAL A 290 -53.14 29.31 -15.58
C VAL A 290 -54.13 30.43 -15.26
N GLY A 291 -53.69 31.69 -15.33
CA GLY A 291 -54.57 32.85 -15.43
C GLY A 291 -54.69 33.80 -14.23
N THR A 292 -53.94 33.64 -13.14
CA THR A 292 -53.95 34.63 -12.02
C THR A 292 -52.61 35.33 -11.84
N LYS A 293 -52.66 36.67 -11.78
CA LYS A 293 -51.50 37.55 -11.60
C LYS A 293 -50.93 37.41 -10.18
N ALA A 294 -49.69 36.96 -10.07
CA ALA A 294 -48.84 37.24 -8.91
C ALA A 294 -47.42 37.61 -9.37
N THR A 295 -46.99 38.81 -8.99
CA THR A 295 -45.69 39.44 -9.25
C THR A 295 -44.53 38.87 -8.39
N ALA A 296 -44.63 37.62 -7.97
CA ALA A 296 -43.59 36.94 -7.22
C ALA A 296 -43.19 35.66 -7.98
N GLY A 297 -42.40 35.84 -9.05
CA GLY A 297 -41.74 34.71 -9.70
C GLY A 297 -40.91 33.93 -8.68
N CYS A 298 -40.98 32.59 -8.75
CA CYS A 298 -40.14 31.70 -7.96
C CYS A 298 -38.68 32.18 -8.10
N ASN A 299 -38.13 32.75 -7.02
CA ASN A 299 -36.98 33.65 -7.08
C ASN A 299 -35.64 32.90 -7.33
N GLY A 300 -35.66 31.72 -7.97
CA GLY A 300 -34.49 30.98 -8.44
C GLY A 300 -33.48 30.54 -7.37
N LYS A 301 -33.76 30.82 -6.10
CA LYS A 301 -32.86 30.62 -4.96
C LYS A 301 -32.82 29.17 -4.46
N SER A 302 -33.83 28.35 -4.79
CA SER A 302 -33.86 26.94 -4.39
C SER A 302 -32.78 26.13 -5.11
N ARG A 303 -31.99 25.38 -4.34
CA ARG A 303 -30.90 24.53 -4.86
C ARG A 303 -30.98 23.17 -4.21
N TYR A 304 -31.12 22.16 -5.05
CA TYR A 304 -30.97 20.78 -4.60
C TYR A 304 -29.49 20.41 -4.50
N GLY A 305 -29.14 19.86 -3.34
CA GLY A 305 -27.87 19.20 -3.09
C GLY A 305 -28.11 17.99 -2.19
N CYS A 306 -27.01 17.42 -1.68
CA CYS A 306 -27.07 16.24 -0.84
C CYS A 306 -27.95 16.49 0.41
N GLY A 307 -28.84 15.55 0.75
CA GLY A 307 -29.71 15.66 1.93
C GLY A 307 -28.95 15.75 3.26
N ILE A 308 -27.68 15.33 3.28
CA ILE A 308 -26.75 15.45 4.41
C ILE A 308 -25.73 16.60 4.27
N CYS A 309 -25.95 17.54 3.35
CA CYS A 309 -24.97 18.58 3.04
C CYS A 309 -24.77 19.58 4.18
N THR A 310 -23.55 19.69 4.67
CA THR A 310 -23.12 20.62 5.73
C THR A 310 -22.36 21.84 5.21
N MET A 311 -22.29 22.01 3.88
CA MET A 311 -21.60 23.17 3.26
C MET A 311 -22.41 24.47 3.34
N VAL A 312 -23.72 24.37 3.59
CA VAL A 312 -24.60 25.49 3.89
C VAL A 312 -24.92 25.51 5.39
N SER A 313 -25.17 26.68 5.98
CA SER A 313 -25.48 26.77 7.41
C SER A 313 -26.89 26.29 7.72
N THR A 314 -27.85 26.79 6.95
CA THR A 314 -29.27 26.44 7.01
C THR A 314 -29.67 26.01 5.60
N ASP A 315 -30.31 24.86 5.48
CA ASP A 315 -30.75 24.31 4.20
C ASP A 315 -32.26 24.54 4.05
N SER A 316 -32.63 25.70 3.50
CA SER A 316 -34.03 26.11 3.34
C SER A 316 -34.80 25.17 2.41
N THR A 317 -34.11 24.49 1.49
CA THR A 317 -34.72 23.49 0.61
C THR A 317 -35.13 22.25 1.41
N GLN A 318 -34.22 21.68 2.20
CA GLN A 318 -34.56 20.51 3.04
C GLN A 318 -35.63 20.85 4.11
N GLU A 319 -35.60 22.05 4.68
CA GLU A 319 -36.63 22.55 5.61
C GLU A 319 -38.01 22.69 4.95
N SER A 320 -38.06 23.15 3.69
CA SER A 320 -39.32 23.27 2.94
C SER A 320 -39.88 21.90 2.59
N LEU A 321 -39.03 20.96 2.16
CA LEU A 321 -39.45 19.58 1.87
C LEU A 321 -39.99 18.87 3.12
N ALA A 322 -39.40 19.13 4.30
CA ALA A 322 -39.85 18.56 5.57
C ALA A 322 -41.22 19.10 6.05
N LYS A 323 -41.81 20.07 5.36
CA LYS A 323 -43.18 20.54 5.62
C LYS A 323 -44.23 19.81 4.77
N LEU A 324 -43.81 19.07 3.74
CA LEU A 324 -44.69 18.35 2.83
C LEU A 324 -44.80 16.89 3.25
N ASP A 325 -46.04 16.42 3.47
CA ASP A 325 -46.33 15.08 3.96
C ASP A 325 -45.79 13.97 3.06
N ARG A 326 -45.72 14.20 1.75
CA ARG A 326 -45.20 13.27 0.74
C ARG A 326 -43.73 12.96 0.91
N TRP A 327 -42.94 13.92 1.38
CA TRP A 327 -41.53 13.71 1.66
C TRP A 327 -41.32 13.24 3.10
N ASN A 328 -42.14 13.71 4.05
CA ASN A 328 -42.11 13.21 5.43
C ASN A 328 -42.47 11.73 5.54
N ALA A 329 -43.41 11.25 4.71
CA ALA A 329 -43.70 9.82 4.57
C ALA A 329 -42.46 9.01 4.15
N LEU A 330 -41.47 9.65 3.51
CA LEU A 330 -40.20 9.06 3.08
C LEU A 330 -38.99 9.46 3.97
N GLN A 331 -39.24 9.90 5.21
CA GLN A 331 -38.21 10.26 6.22
C GLN A 331 -37.45 11.58 6.00
N GLN A 332 -38.05 12.53 5.28
CA GLN A 332 -37.40 13.82 5.02
C GLN A 332 -37.04 14.60 6.30
N GLN A 333 -37.89 14.57 7.33
CA GLN A 333 -37.62 15.27 8.60
C GLN A 333 -36.48 14.62 9.39
N GLU A 334 -36.43 13.30 9.43
CA GLU A 334 -35.39 12.51 10.09
C GLU A 334 -34.03 12.69 9.41
N LEU A 335 -34.01 12.74 8.07
CA LEU A 335 -32.82 13.07 7.29
C LEU A 335 -32.30 14.48 7.62
N LEU A 336 -33.19 15.48 7.67
CA LEU A 336 -32.84 16.85 8.05
C LEU A 336 -32.26 16.95 9.46
N ARG A 337 -32.84 16.23 10.43
CA ARG A 337 -32.32 16.15 11.80
C ARG A 337 -30.88 15.62 11.82
N VAL A 338 -30.61 14.53 11.11
CA VAL A 338 -29.25 13.93 11.04
C VAL A 338 -28.27 14.88 10.34
N ARG A 339 -28.71 15.58 9.29
CA ARG A 339 -27.93 16.61 8.60
C ARG A 339 -27.56 17.76 9.54
N ASP A 340 -28.50 18.26 10.33
CA ASP A 340 -28.26 19.34 11.28
C ASP A 340 -27.31 18.91 12.39
N TYR A 341 -27.43 17.66 12.84
CA TYR A 341 -26.49 17.06 13.76
C TYR A 341 -25.06 16.97 13.20
N LEU A 342 -24.90 16.54 11.93
CA LEU A 342 -23.61 16.57 11.24
C LEU A 342 -23.04 18.00 11.17
N PHE A 343 -23.88 18.99 10.87
CA PHE A 343 -23.48 20.39 10.82
C PHE A 343 -22.97 20.87 12.19
N LEU A 344 -23.71 20.59 13.27
CA LEU A 344 -23.31 20.90 14.66
C LEU A 344 -21.97 20.26 15.05
N LEU A 345 -21.76 18.99 14.68
CA LEU A 345 -20.49 18.30 14.94
C LEU A 345 -19.33 18.88 14.12
N SER A 346 -19.60 19.41 12.93
CA SER A 346 -18.58 20.02 12.07
C SER A 346 -18.07 21.36 12.62
N THR A 347 -18.91 22.12 13.35
CA THR A 347 -18.57 23.45 13.84
C THR A 347 -17.84 23.37 15.18
N LYS A 348 -18.26 22.47 16.06
CA LYS A 348 -17.78 22.39 17.44
C LYS A 348 -16.43 21.69 17.60
N ASN A 349 -15.47 22.38 18.24
CA ASN A 349 -14.12 21.84 18.45
C ASN A 349 -14.01 20.94 19.69
N ASP A 350 -14.91 21.08 20.67
CA ASP A 350 -14.97 20.23 21.88
C ASP A 350 -15.39 18.78 21.57
N LYS A 351 -16.01 18.55 20.42
CA LYS A 351 -16.48 17.23 19.95
C LYS A 351 -15.39 16.40 19.27
N ARG A 352 -14.18 16.95 19.16
CA ARG A 352 -13.05 16.30 18.51
C ARG A 352 -12.23 15.48 19.51
N MET A 353 -11.72 14.35 19.05
CA MET A 353 -10.69 13.60 19.76
C MET A 353 -9.30 14.04 19.33
N PHE A 354 -8.35 13.91 20.24
CA PHE A 354 -6.93 14.03 19.96
C PHE A 354 -6.40 12.68 19.48
N HIS A 355 -6.32 12.52 18.16
CA HIS A 355 -6.06 11.23 17.55
C HIS A 355 -4.61 11.12 17.05
N ALA A 356 -3.98 9.96 17.30
CA ALA A 356 -2.60 9.68 16.98
C ALA A 356 -2.44 9.06 15.59
N LYS A 357 -2.01 9.86 14.59
CA LYS A 357 -1.79 9.38 13.21
C LYS A 357 -0.33 9.34 12.76
N GLY A 358 0.50 10.18 13.33
CA GLY A 358 1.89 10.33 12.91
C GLY A 358 2.77 10.76 14.05
N PHE A 359 4.07 10.67 13.86
CA PHE A 359 5.08 11.01 14.85
C PHE A 359 6.19 11.84 14.23
N ASP A 360 6.78 12.74 15.01
CA ASP A 360 7.90 13.57 14.57
C ASP A 360 9.21 12.81 14.73
N LYS A 361 9.72 12.27 13.63
CA LYS A 361 11.00 11.56 13.59
C LYS A 361 12.17 12.42 14.11
N VAL A 362 12.10 13.74 13.98
CA VAL A 362 13.18 14.64 14.40
C VAL A 362 13.10 15.01 15.87
N GLY A 363 11.96 15.49 16.35
CA GLY A 363 11.80 15.84 17.76
C GLY A 363 11.50 14.62 18.62
N PHE A 364 12.54 13.86 18.97
CA PHE A 364 12.50 12.73 19.91
C PHE A 364 11.52 11.59 19.55
N SER A 365 11.12 11.45 18.28
CA SER A 365 10.13 10.45 17.84
C SER A 365 8.78 10.57 18.57
N ARG A 366 8.42 11.78 19.01
CA ARG A 366 7.15 12.04 19.72
C ARG A 366 5.95 11.82 18.82
N VAL A 367 4.89 11.20 19.34
CA VAL A 367 3.65 10.95 18.59
C VAL A 367 2.76 12.19 18.65
N ALA A 368 2.17 12.58 17.52
CA ALA A 368 1.35 13.77 17.40
C ALA A 368 -0.13 13.45 17.60
N PHE A 369 -0.70 14.03 18.64
CA PHE A 369 -2.12 13.98 18.98
C PHE A 369 -2.82 15.15 18.30
N GLN A 370 -3.60 14.87 17.26
CA GLN A 370 -4.21 15.88 16.40
C GLN A 370 -5.74 15.92 16.54
N PRO A 371 -6.37 17.09 16.73
CA PRO A 371 -7.83 17.27 16.80
C PRO A 371 -8.49 17.26 15.41
N ASN A 372 -8.28 16.19 14.64
CA ASN A 372 -8.75 16.03 13.25
C ASN A 372 -9.84 14.95 13.08
N ALA A 373 -10.26 14.29 14.16
CA ALA A 373 -11.31 13.27 14.16
C ALA A 373 -12.36 13.59 15.24
N LEU A 374 -13.60 13.15 15.04
CA LEU A 374 -14.66 13.23 16.05
C LEU A 374 -14.41 12.23 17.16
N ARG A 375 -14.81 12.53 18.40
CA ARG A 375 -14.77 11.52 19.48
C ARG A 375 -15.61 10.30 19.13
N VAL A 376 -15.19 9.16 19.66
CA VAL A 376 -15.79 7.84 19.42
C VAL A 376 -17.29 7.83 19.70
N GLU A 377 -17.74 8.50 20.76
CA GLU A 377 -19.16 8.62 21.10
C GLU A 377 -20.02 9.24 19.98
N TYR A 378 -19.47 10.20 19.23
CA TYR A 378 -20.17 10.86 18.12
C TYR A 378 -20.07 10.02 16.86
N LEU A 379 -18.93 9.38 16.61
CA LEU A 379 -18.78 8.44 15.50
C LEU A 379 -19.79 7.27 15.63
N GLU A 380 -19.93 6.68 16.82
CA GLU A 380 -20.92 5.63 17.08
C GLU A 380 -22.36 6.12 16.88
N LYS A 381 -22.68 7.35 17.32
CA LYS A 381 -24.00 7.95 17.09
C LYS A 381 -24.28 8.16 15.61
N LEU A 382 -23.30 8.62 14.84
CA LEU A 382 -23.45 8.79 13.40
C LEU A 382 -23.66 7.46 12.68
N VAL A 383 -22.88 6.42 13.02
CA VAL A 383 -23.10 5.06 12.51
C VAL A 383 -24.52 4.59 12.83
N ARG A 384 -24.99 4.81 14.06
CA ARG A 384 -26.35 4.44 14.48
C ARG A 384 -27.44 5.20 13.71
N TYR A 385 -27.34 6.52 13.57
CA TYR A 385 -28.32 7.31 12.81
C TYR A 385 -28.36 6.96 11.33
N PHE A 386 -27.20 6.76 10.70
CA PHE A 386 -27.10 6.35 9.30
C PHE A 386 -27.70 4.95 9.09
N SER A 387 -27.45 4.03 10.04
CA SER A 387 -28.07 2.70 10.05
C SER A 387 -29.59 2.78 10.22
N GLN A 388 -30.08 3.57 11.20
CA GLN A 388 -31.51 3.76 11.45
C GLN A 388 -32.24 4.32 10.23
N LEU A 389 -31.70 5.37 9.60
CA LEU A 389 -32.27 5.96 8.38
C LEU A 389 -32.41 4.90 7.27
N SER A 390 -31.36 4.13 7.01
CA SER A 390 -31.35 3.14 5.93
C SER A 390 -32.29 1.96 6.21
N ILE A 391 -32.31 1.45 7.45
CA ILE A 391 -33.20 0.35 7.85
C ILE A 391 -34.67 0.77 7.80
N GLU A 392 -34.99 1.98 8.26
CA GLU A 392 -36.36 2.48 8.23
C GLU A 392 -36.81 2.82 6.80
N SER A 393 -35.91 3.29 5.93
CA SER A 393 -36.16 3.50 4.50
C SER A 393 -36.56 2.21 3.80
N ILE A 394 -35.87 1.10 4.11
CA ILE A 394 -36.24 -0.25 3.65
C ILE A 394 -37.65 -0.62 4.13
N LYS A 395 -37.94 -0.46 5.44
CA LYS A 395 -39.26 -0.78 6.00
C LYS A 395 -40.40 0.03 5.37
N ARG A 396 -40.19 1.32 5.12
CA ARG A 396 -41.19 2.21 4.50
C ARG A 396 -41.41 1.86 3.02
N ALA A 397 -40.34 1.51 2.29
CA ALA A 397 -40.44 1.03 0.93
C ALA A 397 -41.22 -0.30 0.83
N ASP A 398 -40.92 -1.26 1.72
CA ASP A 398 -41.65 -2.54 1.79
C ASP A 398 -43.13 -2.33 2.15
N ALA A 399 -43.43 -1.40 3.05
CA ALA A 399 -44.81 -1.05 3.41
C ALA A 399 -45.54 -0.41 2.22
N PHE A 400 -44.91 0.49 1.47
CA PHE A 400 -45.50 1.10 0.29
C PHE A 400 -45.68 0.08 -0.85
N LYS A 401 -44.72 -0.82 -1.05
CA LYS A 401 -44.83 -1.91 -2.02
C LYS A 401 -46.07 -2.79 -1.77
N LYS A 402 -46.34 -3.13 -0.50
CA LYS A 402 -47.57 -3.85 -0.13
C LYS A 402 -48.85 -3.08 -0.49
N LEU A 403 -48.86 -1.75 -0.33
CA LEU A 403 -50.00 -0.92 -0.74
C LEU A 403 -50.18 -0.91 -2.26
N VAL A 404 -49.09 -0.92 -3.03
CA VAL A 404 -49.14 -1.03 -4.49
C VAL A 404 -49.68 -2.40 -4.91
N ASP A 405 -49.17 -3.49 -4.32
CA ASP A 405 -49.60 -4.86 -4.60
C ASP A 405 -51.10 -5.06 -4.30
N ASN A 406 -51.63 -4.38 -3.28
CA ASN A 406 -53.04 -4.41 -2.89
C ASN A 406 -53.93 -3.40 -3.65
N ASN A 407 -53.39 -2.56 -4.55
CA ASN A 407 -54.08 -1.42 -5.17
C ASN A 407 -54.64 -0.38 -4.18
N GLU A 408 -54.04 -0.26 -3.00
CA GLU A 408 -54.44 0.62 -1.90
C GLU A 408 -53.55 1.88 -1.79
N VAL A 409 -52.85 2.26 -2.87
CA VAL A 409 -51.90 3.39 -2.89
C VAL A 409 -52.49 4.73 -2.42
N HIS A 410 -53.81 4.90 -2.58
CA HIS A 410 -54.55 6.09 -2.16
C HIS A 410 -54.56 6.31 -0.63
N LEU A 411 -54.29 5.26 0.15
CA LEU A 411 -54.15 5.35 1.61
C LEU A 411 -52.81 5.96 2.04
N HIS A 412 -51.80 5.95 1.17
CA HIS A 412 -50.48 6.46 1.51
C HIS A 412 -50.52 8.00 1.68
N PRO A 413 -50.03 8.57 2.79
CA PRO A 413 -50.09 10.01 3.06
C PRO A 413 -49.50 10.85 1.92
N GLY A 414 -48.40 10.40 1.33
CA GLY A 414 -47.77 11.12 0.22
C GLY A 414 -48.58 11.12 -1.07
N ILE A 415 -49.27 10.02 -1.41
CA ILE A 415 -50.13 9.98 -2.59
C ILE A 415 -51.35 10.87 -2.38
N LYS A 416 -51.96 10.81 -1.19
CA LYS A 416 -53.09 11.65 -0.81
C LYS A 416 -52.76 13.14 -0.89
N GLU A 417 -51.58 13.54 -0.43
CA GLU A 417 -51.14 14.94 -0.53
C GLU A 417 -50.94 15.35 -2.01
N ILE A 418 -50.23 14.55 -2.81
CA ILE A 418 -49.98 14.86 -4.24
C ILE A 418 -51.30 15.01 -5.02
N GLN A 419 -52.28 14.15 -4.74
CA GLN A 419 -53.59 14.19 -5.40
C GLN A 419 -54.35 15.49 -5.12
N ASN A 420 -54.21 16.03 -3.91
CA ASN A 420 -54.96 17.20 -3.42
C ASN A 420 -54.16 18.50 -3.46
N ASP A 421 -52.91 18.48 -3.92
CA ASP A 421 -52.03 19.64 -3.94
C ASP A 421 -52.45 20.68 -5.00
N PRO A 422 -52.92 21.87 -4.59
CA PRO A 422 -53.36 22.92 -5.52
C PRO A 422 -52.19 23.59 -6.25
N THR A 423 -50.96 23.47 -5.74
CA THR A 423 -49.77 24.09 -6.36
C THR A 423 -49.28 23.31 -7.58
N LEU A 424 -49.70 22.06 -7.74
CA LEU A 424 -49.36 21.22 -8.90
C LEU A 424 -50.38 21.36 -10.02
N ASN A 425 -49.91 21.82 -11.18
CA ASN A 425 -50.69 21.72 -12.41
C ASN A 425 -50.97 20.25 -12.79
N ALA A 426 -51.99 20.00 -13.63
CA ALA A 426 -52.44 18.64 -13.95
C ALA A 426 -51.34 17.75 -14.56
N LYS A 427 -50.44 18.33 -15.37
CA LYS A 427 -49.31 17.59 -15.98
C LYS A 427 -48.28 17.18 -14.94
N ALA A 428 -47.86 18.12 -14.10
CA ALA A 428 -46.90 17.90 -13.01
C ALA A 428 -47.47 16.94 -11.96
N ARG A 429 -48.77 17.03 -11.64
CA ARG A 429 -49.44 16.10 -10.71
C ARG A 429 -49.40 14.67 -11.23
N ARG A 430 -49.77 14.45 -12.50
CA ARG A 430 -49.72 13.12 -13.13
C ARG A 430 -48.31 12.55 -13.12
N ALA A 431 -47.32 13.33 -13.55
CA ALA A 431 -45.92 12.90 -13.56
C ALA A 431 -45.36 12.65 -12.15
N MET A 432 -45.76 13.45 -11.15
CA MET A 432 -45.37 13.25 -9.76
C MET A 432 -45.97 11.97 -9.19
N LEU A 433 -47.24 11.66 -9.46
CA LEU A 433 -47.87 10.39 -9.05
C LEU A 433 -47.21 9.17 -9.71
N GLU A 434 -46.87 9.27 -11.00
CA GLU A 434 -46.13 8.22 -11.73
C GLU A 434 -44.77 7.98 -11.07
N MET A 435 -43.94 9.03 -10.94
CA MET A 435 -42.62 8.95 -10.31
C MET A 435 -42.71 8.45 -8.87
N TYR A 436 -43.66 8.97 -8.09
CA TYR A 436 -43.78 8.62 -6.67
C TYR A 436 -44.15 7.15 -6.50
N THR A 437 -45.17 6.68 -7.21
CA THR A 437 -45.60 5.28 -7.17
C THR A 437 -44.50 4.33 -7.64
N GLU A 438 -43.73 4.69 -8.66
CA GLU A 438 -42.63 3.84 -9.15
C GLU A 438 -41.46 3.77 -8.16
N GLN A 439 -41.03 4.93 -7.63
CA GLN A 439 -39.77 5.02 -6.89
C GLN A 439 -39.94 4.79 -5.38
N ALA A 440 -41.09 5.07 -4.77
CA ALA A 440 -41.32 4.88 -3.34
C ALA A 440 -41.39 3.40 -2.91
N GLN A 441 -41.51 2.46 -3.86
CA GLN A 441 -41.41 1.02 -3.63
C GLN A 441 -39.98 0.54 -3.37
N LYS A 442 -38.98 1.42 -3.57
CA LYS A 442 -37.56 1.13 -3.37
C LYS A 442 -37.04 2.01 -2.22
N PRO A 443 -36.03 1.55 -1.47
CA PRO A 443 -35.39 2.40 -0.47
C PRO A 443 -34.85 3.67 -1.12
N VAL A 444 -35.28 4.84 -0.62
CA VAL A 444 -34.83 6.14 -1.16
C VAL A 444 -33.61 6.67 -0.41
N ILE A 445 -33.39 6.23 0.83
CA ILE A 445 -32.20 6.52 1.63
C ILE A 445 -31.40 5.23 1.84
N GLU A 446 -30.19 5.17 1.28
CA GLU A 446 -29.27 4.02 1.34
C GLU A 446 -27.88 4.43 1.86
N LEU A 447 -27.85 5.20 2.97
CA LEU A 447 -26.60 5.75 3.50
C LEU A 447 -25.71 4.74 4.23
N PHE A 448 -26.22 3.55 4.56
CA PHE A 448 -25.52 2.55 5.36
C PHE A 448 -26.06 1.13 5.16
N SER A 449 -25.17 0.13 5.22
CA SER A 449 -25.52 -1.29 5.05
C SER A 449 -24.60 -2.20 5.88
N LEU A 450 -24.86 -3.51 5.87
CA LEU A 450 -23.97 -4.50 6.51
C LEU A 450 -22.53 -4.39 6.00
N ARG A 451 -22.37 -4.18 4.69
CA ARG A 451 -21.07 -3.97 4.03
C ARG A 451 -20.31 -2.80 4.65
N HIS A 452 -21.00 -1.68 4.91
CA HIS A 452 -20.44 -0.52 5.60
C HIS A 452 -20.03 -0.84 7.03
N ALA A 453 -20.86 -1.58 7.76
CA ALA A 453 -20.60 -1.95 9.15
C ALA A 453 -19.32 -2.80 9.28
N ILE A 454 -19.10 -3.74 8.36
CA ILE A 454 -17.88 -4.57 8.30
C ILE A 454 -16.67 -3.70 7.93
N PHE A 455 -16.78 -2.89 6.87
CA PHE A 455 -15.68 -2.03 6.43
C PHE A 455 -15.26 -1.01 7.49
N LEU A 456 -16.21 -0.37 8.18
CA LEU A 456 -15.92 0.57 9.25
C LEU A 456 -15.32 -0.13 10.47
N SER A 457 -15.76 -1.35 10.81
CA SER A 457 -15.15 -2.15 11.88
C SER A 457 -13.66 -2.39 11.61
N PHE A 458 -13.33 -2.75 10.36
CA PHE A 458 -11.95 -2.88 9.90
C PHE A 458 -11.19 -1.55 9.94
N ARG A 459 -11.78 -0.47 9.43
CA ARG A 459 -11.11 0.84 9.33
C ARG A 459 -10.87 1.50 10.67
N TRP A 460 -11.81 1.39 11.60
CA TRP A 460 -11.68 1.92 12.95
C TRP A 460 -10.52 1.23 13.68
N ALA A 461 -10.42 -0.10 13.56
CA ALA A 461 -9.29 -0.85 14.08
C ALA A 461 -7.96 -0.42 13.43
N LEU A 462 -7.88 -0.41 12.10
CA LEU A 462 -6.63 -0.08 11.38
C LEU A 462 -6.15 1.36 11.65
N ASP A 463 -7.05 2.33 11.77
CA ASP A 463 -6.69 3.73 11.99
C ASP A 463 -6.41 4.05 13.47
N GLY A 464 -6.79 3.16 14.41
CA GLY A 464 -6.59 3.34 15.85
C GLY A 464 -7.68 4.16 16.54
N VAL A 465 -8.95 3.95 16.16
CA VAL A 465 -10.11 4.51 16.85
C VAL A 465 -10.37 3.64 18.09
N ASN A 466 -10.14 4.18 19.29
CA ASN A 466 -10.30 3.46 20.56
C ASN A 466 -11.77 3.25 20.89
N SER A 467 -12.35 2.22 20.28
CA SER A 467 -13.74 1.82 20.39
C SER A 467 -13.83 0.35 20.74
N LEU A 468 -15.00 -0.13 21.14
CA LEU A 468 -15.22 -1.57 21.33
C LEU A 468 -14.92 -2.33 20.02
N PRO A 469 -14.40 -3.58 20.10
CA PRO A 469 -14.09 -4.35 18.90
C PRO A 469 -15.35 -4.56 18.07
N TYR A 470 -15.24 -4.46 16.74
CA TYR A 470 -16.37 -4.64 15.82
C TYR A 470 -17.59 -3.74 16.10
N ARG A 471 -17.39 -2.57 16.71
CA ARG A 471 -18.51 -1.71 17.16
C ARG A 471 -19.49 -1.32 16.06
N PRO A 472 -19.08 -0.87 14.86
CA PRO A 472 -20.03 -0.57 13.78
C PRO A 472 -20.89 -1.78 13.38
N LEU A 473 -20.29 -2.97 13.31
CA LEU A 473 -21.01 -4.23 13.04
C LEU A 473 -22.07 -4.52 14.10
N LYS A 474 -21.71 -4.39 15.38
CA LYS A 474 -22.65 -4.60 16.49
C LYS A 474 -23.83 -3.62 16.46
N ILE A 475 -23.57 -2.35 16.11
CA ILE A 475 -24.64 -1.34 15.98
C ILE A 475 -25.64 -1.74 14.90
N TRP A 476 -25.14 -2.17 13.74
CA TRP A 476 -25.97 -2.64 12.64
C TRP A 476 -26.79 -3.88 13.03
N ASP A 477 -26.13 -4.87 13.63
CA ASP A 477 -26.76 -6.10 14.11
C ASP A 477 -27.91 -5.83 15.09
N ASP A 478 -27.67 -4.99 16.11
CA ASP A 478 -28.68 -4.66 17.10
C ASP A 478 -29.90 -3.98 16.46
N LEU A 479 -29.68 -3.03 15.55
CA LEU A 479 -30.77 -2.28 14.92
C LEU A 479 -31.64 -3.14 14.01
N ILE A 480 -31.05 -4.07 13.25
CA ILE A 480 -31.80 -5.05 12.45
C ILE A 480 -32.72 -5.89 13.34
N HIS A 481 -32.24 -6.29 14.51
CA HIS A 481 -33.02 -7.06 15.49
C HIS A 481 -33.94 -6.18 16.38
N GLY A 482 -34.15 -4.90 16.02
CA GLY A 482 -35.04 -4.00 16.74
C GLY A 482 -34.49 -3.49 18.09
N ARG A 483 -33.22 -3.71 18.39
CA ARG A 483 -32.56 -3.27 19.64
C ARG A 483 -31.74 -1.99 19.42
N GLY A 484 -31.58 -1.19 20.48
CA GLY A 484 -30.67 -0.05 20.48
C GLY A 484 -31.09 1.12 19.56
N TRP A 485 -32.36 1.21 19.17
CA TRP A 485 -32.91 2.39 18.53
C TRP A 485 -32.86 3.58 19.48
N ILE A 486 -32.43 4.73 18.98
CA ILE A 486 -32.40 5.99 19.75
C ILE A 486 -33.20 7.08 19.04
N PRO A 487 -33.76 8.06 19.77
CA PRO A 487 -34.43 9.20 19.18
C PRO A 487 -33.52 9.96 18.21
N TYR A 488 -34.06 10.39 17.07
CA TYR A 488 -33.35 11.27 16.16
C TYR A 488 -32.95 12.59 16.84
N PRO A 489 -31.84 13.21 16.43
CA PRO A 489 -31.39 14.44 17.03
C PRO A 489 -32.38 15.58 16.76
N GLU A 490 -32.19 16.69 17.46
CA GLU A 490 -33.00 17.88 17.26
C GLU A 490 -32.65 18.60 15.97
N LEU A 491 -33.63 19.34 15.44
CA LEU A 491 -33.39 20.30 14.39
C LEU A 491 -32.49 21.41 14.90
N LYS A 492 -31.74 22.03 13.99
CA LYS A 492 -30.88 23.17 14.32
C LYS A 492 -31.67 24.31 14.94
N SER A 493 -32.86 24.61 14.41
CA SER A 493 -33.72 25.67 14.92
C SER A 493 -34.12 25.44 16.39
N ASP A 494 -34.45 24.20 16.76
CA ASP A 494 -34.78 23.83 18.14
C ASP A 494 -33.54 23.86 19.03
N TYR A 495 -32.40 23.40 18.52
CA TYR A 495 -31.12 23.50 19.22
C TYR A 495 -30.74 24.97 19.51
N GLU A 496 -30.91 25.86 18.54
CA GLU A 496 -30.58 27.29 18.65
C GLU A 496 -31.50 28.02 19.63
N LYS A 497 -32.78 27.66 19.69
CA LYS A 497 -33.71 28.17 20.73
C LYS A 497 -33.24 27.83 22.15
N ARG A 498 -32.65 26.64 22.34
CA ARG A 498 -32.22 26.16 23.67
C ARG A 498 -30.80 26.56 24.06
N HIS A 499 -29.91 26.70 23.09
CA HIS A 499 -28.46 26.86 23.33
C HIS A 499 -27.84 28.11 22.69
N GLY A 500 -28.64 28.93 22.01
CA GLY A 500 -28.20 30.10 21.26
C GLY A 500 -27.72 29.76 19.84
N ASN A 501 -27.53 30.80 19.03
CA ASN A 501 -27.19 30.69 17.60
C ASN A 501 -25.86 29.95 17.35
N VAL A 502 -25.86 29.05 16.37
CA VAL A 502 -24.67 28.26 16.00
C VAL A 502 -23.84 29.01 14.97
N SER A 503 -22.65 29.44 15.37
CA SER A 503 -21.68 30.00 14.42
C SER A 503 -20.94 28.89 13.66
N ILE A 504 -20.60 29.15 12.38
CA ILE A 504 -19.78 28.25 11.55
C ILE A 504 -18.38 28.07 12.15
N VAL A 505 -17.87 29.11 12.82
CA VAL A 505 -16.60 29.08 13.54
C VAL A 505 -16.90 29.05 15.03
N ASP A 506 -16.39 28.04 15.73
CA ASP A 506 -16.51 27.94 17.18
C ASP A 506 -15.67 29.02 17.87
N LYS A 507 -16.34 30.13 18.23
CA LYS A 507 -15.72 31.26 18.95
C LYS A 507 -15.43 30.93 20.41
N VAL A 508 -16.17 29.99 21.00
CA VAL A 508 -16.06 29.64 22.43
C VAL A 508 -14.87 28.72 22.64
N ASN A 509 -14.72 27.69 21.80
CA ASN A 509 -13.59 26.76 21.85
C ASN A 509 -12.77 26.91 20.56
N PRO A 510 -11.70 27.73 20.54
CA PRO A 510 -10.85 27.84 19.36
C PRO A 510 -10.20 26.50 19.03
N LEU A 511 -9.89 26.27 17.75
CA LEU A 511 -9.26 25.02 17.29
C LEU A 511 -7.94 24.79 18.04
N PRO A 512 -7.83 23.75 18.89
CA PRO A 512 -6.63 23.57 19.71
C PRO A 512 -5.41 23.20 18.85
N GLU A 513 -4.21 23.56 19.31
CA GLU A 513 -2.98 23.04 18.70
C GLU A 513 -2.83 21.53 18.98
N ALA A 514 -2.07 20.84 18.13
CA ALA A 514 -1.70 19.45 18.40
C ALA A 514 -0.94 19.34 19.73
N LYS A 515 -0.95 18.16 20.34
CA LYS A 515 -0.10 17.83 21.50
C LYS A 515 0.88 16.73 21.10
N MET A 516 2.05 16.70 21.71
CA MET A 516 3.10 15.74 21.39
C MET A 516 3.30 14.78 22.56
N PHE A 517 3.06 13.50 22.33
CA PHE A 517 3.24 12.43 23.31
C PHE A 517 4.70 11.99 23.34
N LYS A 518 5.32 12.05 24.52
CA LYS A 518 6.69 11.56 24.74
C LYS A 518 6.73 10.05 24.64
N THR A 519 7.59 9.52 23.77
CA THR A 519 7.66 8.08 23.47
C THR A 519 8.88 7.40 24.06
N LEU A 520 10.02 8.10 24.15
CA LEU A 520 11.30 7.51 24.53
C LEU A 520 11.80 8.11 25.85
N LEU A 521 12.55 7.31 26.63
CA LEU A 521 13.18 7.78 27.87
C LEU A 521 14.34 8.77 27.62
N VAL A 522 14.93 8.75 26.41
CA VAL A 522 15.97 9.71 25.98
C VAL A 522 15.41 11.10 25.64
N ASP A 523 14.10 11.31 25.81
CA ASP A 523 13.44 12.60 25.59
C ASP A 523 13.99 13.66 26.57
N GLY A 524 14.75 14.61 26.02
CA GLY A 524 15.52 15.62 26.78
C GLY A 524 17.04 15.49 26.66
N ASP A 525 17.55 14.41 26.06
CA ASP A 525 18.97 14.23 25.73
C ASP A 525 19.17 14.18 24.20
N GLU A 526 19.43 15.35 23.61
CA GLU A 526 19.53 15.49 22.15
C GLU A 526 20.72 14.71 21.57
N LYS A 527 21.82 14.61 22.34
CA LYS A 527 23.06 13.96 21.88
C LYS A 527 22.88 12.46 21.80
N ASN A 528 22.37 11.86 22.87
CA ASN A 528 22.13 10.42 22.91
C ASN A 528 21.09 10.02 21.85
N TYR A 529 20.01 10.81 21.70
CA TYR A 529 19.01 10.58 20.68
C TYR A 529 19.58 10.55 19.25
N ILE A 530 20.46 11.49 18.89
CA ILE A 530 21.04 11.55 17.54
C ILE A 530 22.13 10.49 17.33
N GLN A 531 22.90 10.15 18.36
CA GLN A 531 23.93 9.11 18.27
C GLN A 531 23.31 7.72 18.07
N ASN A 532 22.23 7.43 18.79
CA ASN A 532 21.56 6.13 18.80
C ASN A 532 20.19 6.19 18.11
N TYR A 533 20.03 7.08 17.12
CA TYR A 533 18.75 7.27 16.45
C TYR A 533 18.29 5.97 15.77
N ARG A 534 17.11 5.50 16.17
CA ARG A 534 16.37 4.39 15.57
C ARG A 534 14.96 4.88 15.27
N SER A 535 14.41 4.52 14.11
CA SER A 535 13.05 4.96 13.76
C SER A 535 12.04 4.31 14.69
N LEU A 536 11.00 5.04 15.11
CA LEU A 536 10.00 4.55 16.08
C LEU A 536 9.41 3.19 15.68
N LEU A 537 9.05 3.00 14.40
CA LEU A 537 8.48 1.75 13.91
C LEU A 537 9.44 0.54 13.98
N GLN A 538 10.74 0.77 14.10
CA GLN A 538 11.71 -0.33 14.26
C GLN A 538 11.72 -0.88 15.69
N TYR A 539 11.06 -0.22 16.65
CA TYR A 539 10.87 -0.76 18.01
C TYR A 539 9.66 -1.69 18.12
N TRP A 540 8.78 -1.71 17.10
CA TRP A 540 7.66 -2.63 17.09
C TRP A 540 8.14 -4.07 17.10
N GLN A 541 7.50 -4.88 17.94
CA GLN A 541 7.63 -6.33 17.97
C GLN A 541 6.26 -6.92 17.68
N ARG A 542 6.22 -8.04 16.95
CA ARG A 542 4.96 -8.73 16.68
C ARG A 542 4.36 -9.19 18.03
N PRO A 543 3.08 -8.89 18.31
CA PRO A 543 2.39 -9.43 19.48
C PRO A 543 2.36 -10.97 19.41
N LEU A 544 2.61 -11.61 20.56
CA LEU A 544 2.46 -13.06 20.69
C LEU A 544 1.00 -13.45 20.50
N ASP A 545 0.73 -14.47 19.70
CA ASP A 545 -0.61 -15.03 19.51
C ASP A 545 -0.63 -16.55 19.74
N THR A 546 -1.82 -17.15 19.60
CA THR A 546 -2.01 -18.59 19.80
C THR A 546 -1.19 -19.46 18.84
N ALA A 547 -0.81 -18.91 17.70
CA ALA A 547 -0.01 -19.57 16.69
C ALA A 547 1.46 -19.72 17.16
N ASP A 548 1.92 -18.85 18.06
CA ASP A 548 3.28 -18.91 18.65
C ASP A 548 3.41 -19.96 19.76
N ILE A 549 2.30 -20.55 20.21
CA ILE A 549 2.33 -21.63 21.22
C ILE A 549 2.72 -22.98 20.57
N LEU A 550 2.52 -23.11 19.25
CA LEU A 550 2.70 -24.37 18.49
C LEU A 550 3.76 -24.23 17.38
N THR A 551 4.82 -23.42 17.58
CA THR A 551 5.79 -23.03 16.53
C THR A 551 6.31 -24.18 15.66
N ASP A 552 6.61 -25.34 16.24
CA ASP A 552 7.20 -26.46 15.49
C ASP A 552 6.19 -27.22 14.60
N THR A 553 4.89 -26.98 14.78
CA THR A 553 3.80 -27.66 14.02
C THR A 553 2.88 -26.69 13.30
N ASN A 554 3.11 -25.39 13.44
CA ASN A 554 2.22 -24.36 12.94
C ASN A 554 2.63 -23.89 11.54
N CYS A 555 1.92 -24.40 10.52
CA CYS A 555 2.09 -24.00 9.13
C CYS A 555 1.61 -22.57 8.81
N THR A 556 1.07 -21.83 9.78
CA THR A 556 0.60 -20.44 9.59
C THR A 556 1.64 -19.39 9.96
N VAL A 557 2.83 -19.76 10.44
CA VAL A 557 3.93 -18.84 10.75
C VAL A 557 5.15 -19.22 9.91
N GLU A 558 5.72 -18.22 9.25
CA GLU A 558 6.91 -18.35 8.42
C GLU A 558 8.04 -17.51 9.02
N ASP A 559 9.21 -18.13 9.17
CA ASP A 559 10.44 -17.45 9.55
C ASP A 559 11.04 -16.75 8.32
N VAL A 560 10.94 -15.43 8.28
CA VAL A 560 11.43 -14.63 7.15
C VAL A 560 12.76 -13.95 7.53
N PRO A 561 13.83 -14.10 6.73
CA PRO A 561 15.10 -13.44 7.00
C PRO A 561 14.96 -11.90 7.10
N LEU A 562 15.56 -11.29 8.12
CA LEU A 562 15.55 -9.82 8.29
C LEU A 562 16.28 -9.12 7.14
N ASN A 563 17.40 -9.69 6.71
CA ASN A 563 18.22 -9.18 5.62
C ASN A 563 17.94 -9.99 4.36
N GLN A 564 17.56 -9.30 3.28
CA GLN A 564 17.27 -9.90 1.99
C GLN A 564 17.83 -9.04 0.86
N LEU A 565 18.50 -9.68 -0.10
CA LEU A 565 19.13 -9.00 -1.22
C LEU A 565 18.39 -9.32 -2.54
N PRO A 566 17.88 -8.33 -3.29
CA PRO A 566 17.12 -8.58 -4.51
C PRO A 566 18.02 -9.02 -5.66
N TYR A 567 17.72 -10.19 -6.21
CA TYR A 567 18.35 -10.83 -7.36
C TYR A 567 17.35 -10.94 -8.50
N SER A 568 17.64 -10.28 -9.62
CA SER A 568 16.75 -10.23 -10.79
C SER A 568 17.24 -11.17 -11.88
N ILE A 569 16.34 -11.96 -12.43
CA ILE A 569 16.65 -12.97 -13.45
C ILE A 569 15.79 -12.69 -14.69
N GLN A 570 16.42 -12.67 -15.85
CA GLN A 570 15.75 -12.59 -17.14
C GLN A 570 15.61 -13.97 -17.76
N TYR A 571 14.41 -14.31 -18.24
CA TYR A 571 14.11 -15.61 -18.81
C TYR A 571 13.03 -15.53 -19.90
N THR A 572 12.92 -16.57 -20.73
CA THR A 572 11.77 -16.82 -21.62
C THR A 572 11.06 -18.10 -21.20
N HIS A 573 9.80 -18.25 -21.58
CA HIS A 573 8.99 -19.44 -21.30
C HIS A 573 8.35 -19.99 -22.57
N SER A 574 7.88 -21.24 -22.49
CA SER A 574 7.07 -21.91 -23.52
C SER A 574 5.71 -22.40 -22.98
N HIS A 575 5.23 -21.83 -21.87
CA HIS A 575 3.86 -22.04 -21.39
C HIS A 575 2.85 -21.63 -22.47
N ASP A 576 1.71 -22.32 -22.52
CA ASP A 576 0.67 -22.10 -23.53
C ASP A 576 -0.74 -22.23 -22.95
N LEU A 577 -1.72 -21.63 -23.60
CA LEU A 577 -3.14 -21.66 -23.26
C LEU A 577 -3.94 -22.26 -24.43
N VAL A 578 -4.56 -23.42 -24.21
CA VAL A 578 -5.30 -24.16 -25.24
C VAL A 578 -6.74 -24.44 -24.82
N LEU A 579 -7.64 -24.61 -25.80
CA LEU A 579 -9.06 -24.89 -25.53
C LEU A 579 -9.31 -26.37 -25.19
N GLU A 580 -8.49 -27.27 -25.74
CA GLU A 580 -8.58 -28.71 -25.52
C GLU A 580 -7.18 -29.28 -25.28
N SER A 581 -7.04 -30.11 -24.23
CA SER A 581 -5.77 -30.80 -23.92
C SER A 581 -6.03 -32.05 -23.10
N SER A 582 -5.23 -33.09 -23.31
CA SER A 582 -5.17 -34.29 -22.47
C SER A 582 -4.15 -34.19 -21.34
N VAL A 583 -3.26 -33.20 -21.36
CA VAL A 583 -2.11 -33.06 -20.44
C VAL A 583 -2.08 -31.70 -19.71
N GLY A 584 -2.89 -30.73 -20.14
CA GLY A 584 -2.97 -29.40 -19.54
C GLY A 584 -3.78 -29.35 -18.24
N ILE A 585 -3.58 -28.31 -17.43
CA ILE A 585 -4.33 -28.09 -16.20
C ILE A 585 -5.68 -27.45 -16.56
N PRO A 586 -6.83 -28.10 -16.25
CA PRO A 586 -8.14 -27.56 -16.59
C PRO A 586 -8.51 -26.37 -15.70
N ILE A 587 -8.93 -25.27 -16.32
CA ILE A 587 -9.45 -24.07 -15.63
C ILE A 587 -10.95 -23.99 -15.84
N ARG A 588 -11.69 -23.91 -14.73
CA ARG A 588 -13.17 -23.87 -14.71
C ARG A 588 -13.66 -22.57 -14.10
N ALA A 589 -14.85 -22.15 -14.50
CA ALA A 589 -15.50 -20.91 -14.03
C ALA A 589 -17.00 -21.11 -13.83
N PHE A 590 -17.62 -20.23 -13.05
CA PHE A 590 -19.08 -20.12 -13.03
C PHE A 590 -19.54 -19.24 -14.19
N ILE A 591 -20.42 -19.77 -15.05
CA ILE A 591 -21.03 -19.07 -16.18
C ILE A 591 -22.54 -19.14 -15.97
N ASN A 592 -23.23 -18.01 -15.82
CA ASN A 592 -24.67 -18.02 -15.49
C ASN A 592 -25.04 -18.98 -14.34
N SER A 593 -24.15 -19.11 -13.35
CA SER A 593 -24.26 -20.03 -12.21
C SER A 593 -24.08 -21.53 -12.49
N SER A 594 -23.70 -21.95 -13.70
CA SER A 594 -23.20 -23.32 -14.01
C SER A 594 -21.67 -23.37 -13.92
N TYR A 595 -21.10 -24.47 -13.39
CA TYR A 595 -19.65 -24.64 -13.27
C TYR A 595 -19.09 -25.37 -14.49
N GLU A 596 -18.43 -24.63 -15.38
CA GLU A 596 -18.05 -25.09 -16.71
C GLU A 596 -16.54 -24.98 -16.96
N LEU A 597 -16.03 -25.81 -17.88
CA LEU A 597 -14.64 -25.77 -18.33
C LEU A 597 -14.43 -24.64 -19.34
N VAL A 598 -13.48 -23.75 -19.03
CA VAL A 598 -13.14 -22.59 -19.86
C VAL A 598 -11.99 -22.91 -20.82
N GLY A 599 -10.94 -23.59 -20.33
CA GLY A 599 -9.78 -23.99 -21.13
C GLY A 599 -8.71 -24.71 -20.31
N TYR A 600 -7.55 -24.93 -20.91
CA TYR A 600 -6.41 -25.62 -20.31
C TYR A 600 -5.15 -24.77 -20.36
N VAL A 601 -4.40 -24.75 -19.25
CA VAL A 601 -3.06 -24.18 -19.20
C VAL A 601 -2.02 -25.29 -19.33
N CYS A 602 -1.18 -25.21 -20.36
CA CYS A 602 -0.10 -26.15 -20.63
C CYS A 602 1.22 -25.61 -20.09
N LYS A 603 1.87 -26.38 -19.21
CA LYS A 603 3.17 -26.04 -18.64
C LYS A 603 4.29 -26.36 -19.63
N GLY A 604 5.04 -25.34 -20.03
CA GLY A 604 6.25 -25.44 -20.85
C GLY A 604 7.55 -25.38 -20.05
N SER A 605 8.67 -25.28 -20.79
CA SER A 605 10.02 -25.09 -20.26
C SER A 605 10.40 -23.62 -20.11
N HIS A 606 11.40 -23.36 -19.26
CA HIS A 606 11.97 -22.02 -19.03
C HIS A 606 13.40 -21.96 -19.58
N HIS A 607 13.78 -20.83 -20.17
CA HIS A 607 15.14 -20.60 -20.65
C HIS A 607 15.75 -19.38 -19.99
N PHE A 608 16.88 -19.56 -19.32
CA PHE A 608 17.63 -18.50 -18.66
C PHE A 608 18.36 -17.61 -19.68
N ILE A 609 18.27 -16.28 -19.52
CA ILE A 609 18.95 -15.30 -20.39
C ILE A 609 20.13 -14.65 -19.66
N LYS A 610 19.87 -13.96 -18.55
CA LYS A 610 20.90 -13.26 -17.75
C LYS A 610 20.42 -12.95 -16.35
N SER A 611 21.34 -12.69 -15.42
CA SER A 611 20.99 -12.23 -14.09
C SER A 611 21.66 -10.92 -13.66
N THR A 612 21.01 -10.19 -12.77
CA THR A 612 21.53 -8.97 -12.15
C THR A 612 21.27 -8.95 -10.66
N LEU A 613 22.24 -8.45 -9.89
CA LEU A 613 22.13 -8.24 -8.45
C LEU A 613 22.23 -6.74 -8.18
N CYS A 614 21.18 -6.15 -7.62
CA CYS A 614 21.08 -4.68 -7.43
C CYS A 614 21.42 -3.89 -8.72
N ASP A 615 20.87 -4.32 -9.86
CA ASP A 615 21.09 -3.74 -11.19
C ASP A 615 22.53 -3.83 -11.72
N ARG A 616 23.38 -4.69 -11.14
CA ARG A 616 24.77 -4.95 -11.59
C ARG A 616 24.92 -6.37 -12.12
N LYS A 617 25.89 -6.58 -13.02
CA LYS A 617 26.26 -7.91 -13.53
C LYS A 617 26.76 -8.78 -12.37
N VAL A 618 26.32 -10.04 -12.37
CA VAL A 618 26.71 -11.05 -11.38
C VAL A 618 27.91 -11.84 -11.87
N ASP A 619 28.69 -12.37 -10.93
CA ASP A 619 29.81 -13.27 -11.20
C ASP A 619 29.31 -14.55 -11.87
N GLU A 620 30.03 -15.00 -12.91
CA GLU A 620 29.63 -16.16 -13.72
C GLU A 620 29.58 -17.46 -12.90
N ALA A 621 30.45 -17.58 -11.89
CA ALA A 621 30.47 -18.77 -11.02
C ALA A 621 29.19 -18.90 -10.19
N PHE A 622 28.64 -17.79 -9.70
CA PHE A 622 27.38 -17.78 -8.97
C PHE A 622 26.19 -18.03 -9.92
N GLU A 623 26.18 -17.40 -11.08
CA GLU A 623 25.11 -17.55 -12.07
C GLU A 623 24.95 -19.01 -12.53
N ASN A 624 26.07 -19.69 -12.79
CA ASN A 624 26.08 -21.10 -13.16
C ASN A 624 25.56 -22.02 -12.05
N GLU A 625 25.95 -21.79 -10.78
CA GLU A 625 25.45 -22.59 -9.67
C GLU A 625 23.95 -22.36 -9.42
N PHE A 626 23.48 -21.11 -9.51
CA PHE A 626 22.06 -20.79 -9.38
C PHE A 626 21.23 -21.44 -10.49
N LYS A 627 21.71 -21.37 -11.74
CA LYS A 627 21.06 -21.97 -12.91
C LYS A 627 20.87 -23.48 -12.76
N LEU A 628 21.88 -24.19 -12.25
CA LEU A 628 21.83 -25.65 -12.09
C LEU A 628 20.95 -26.12 -10.93
N LYS A 629 20.83 -25.33 -9.84
CA LYS A 629 20.22 -25.81 -8.59
C LYS A 629 18.87 -25.19 -8.25
N GLN A 630 18.63 -23.93 -8.59
CA GLN A 630 17.50 -23.16 -8.07
C GLN A 630 16.58 -22.59 -9.14
N PHE A 631 17.08 -22.32 -10.36
CA PHE A 631 16.34 -21.64 -11.41
C PHE A 631 15.00 -22.31 -11.76
N ASP A 632 15.02 -23.61 -12.09
CA ASP A 632 13.80 -24.33 -12.47
C ASP A 632 12.82 -24.45 -11.30
N GLN A 633 13.33 -24.69 -10.09
CA GLN A 633 12.50 -24.81 -8.89
C GLN A 633 11.71 -23.52 -8.62
N VAL A 634 12.38 -22.35 -8.70
CA VAL A 634 11.75 -21.05 -8.46
C VAL A 634 10.65 -20.77 -9.48
N LEU A 635 10.91 -20.99 -10.77
CA LEU A 635 9.93 -20.71 -11.83
C LEU A 635 8.78 -21.72 -11.83
N ASN A 636 9.05 -22.98 -11.51
CA ASN A 636 8.02 -24.00 -11.35
C ASN A 636 7.07 -23.68 -10.19
N ASN A 637 7.60 -23.23 -9.05
CA ASN A 637 6.78 -22.80 -7.92
C ASN A 637 5.91 -21.60 -8.31
N ARG A 638 6.50 -20.58 -8.95
CA ARG A 638 5.76 -19.40 -9.42
C ARG A 638 4.61 -19.77 -10.37
N PHE A 639 4.82 -20.71 -11.29
CA PHE A 639 3.78 -21.18 -12.19
C PHE A 639 2.64 -21.87 -11.44
N ASN A 640 2.98 -22.78 -10.53
CA ASN A 640 1.97 -23.48 -9.73
C ASN A 640 1.17 -22.52 -8.84
N ASP A 641 1.83 -21.53 -8.23
CA ASP A 641 1.18 -20.51 -7.41
C ASP A 641 0.23 -19.66 -8.25
N TRP A 642 0.67 -19.20 -9.43
CA TRP A 642 -0.18 -18.45 -10.34
C TRP A 642 -1.40 -19.25 -10.80
N VAL A 643 -1.25 -20.53 -11.14
CA VAL A 643 -2.38 -21.40 -11.54
C VAL A 643 -3.39 -21.54 -10.39
N ARG A 644 -2.92 -21.69 -9.15
CA ARG A 644 -3.79 -21.77 -7.96
C ARG A 644 -4.55 -20.47 -7.74
N GLU A 645 -3.85 -19.33 -7.80
CA GLU A 645 -4.44 -17.99 -7.68
C GLU A 645 -5.48 -17.74 -8.77
N LEU A 646 -5.14 -18.03 -10.04
CA LEU A 646 -6.03 -17.88 -11.18
C LEU A 646 -7.31 -18.70 -11.03
N SER A 647 -7.18 -19.96 -10.60
CA SER A 647 -8.33 -20.85 -10.40
C SER A 647 -9.27 -20.26 -9.36
N PHE A 648 -8.72 -19.76 -8.25
CA PHE A 648 -9.51 -19.09 -7.22
C PHE A 648 -10.19 -17.81 -7.74
N ASP A 649 -9.44 -16.94 -8.43
CA ASP A 649 -9.97 -15.67 -8.95
C ASP A 649 -11.12 -15.90 -9.95
N ILE A 650 -10.95 -16.84 -10.89
CA ILE A 650 -11.98 -17.19 -11.88
C ILE A 650 -13.21 -17.84 -11.23
N GLU A 651 -13.02 -18.72 -10.25
CA GLU A 651 -14.14 -19.29 -9.48
C GLU A 651 -14.86 -18.23 -8.62
N SER A 652 -14.15 -17.16 -8.28
CA SER A 652 -14.68 -16.03 -7.52
C SER A 652 -15.46 -15.02 -8.38
N GLU A 653 -15.58 -15.21 -9.69
CA GLU A 653 -16.45 -14.42 -10.57
C GLU A 653 -17.57 -15.28 -11.18
N ASN A 654 -18.71 -14.68 -11.51
CA ASN A 654 -19.78 -15.34 -12.26
C ASN A 654 -19.88 -14.63 -13.62
N PHE A 655 -19.43 -15.28 -14.67
CA PHE A 655 -19.34 -14.71 -16.01
C PHE A 655 -20.68 -14.83 -16.73
N ASN A 656 -21.01 -13.83 -17.55
CA ASN A 656 -22.25 -13.83 -18.33
C ASN A 656 -22.19 -14.81 -19.53
N SER A 657 -20.98 -15.12 -20.01
CA SER A 657 -20.73 -16.02 -21.14
C SER A 657 -19.38 -16.72 -21.02
N LYS A 658 -19.23 -17.85 -21.74
CA LYS A 658 -17.96 -18.58 -21.84
C LYS A 658 -16.86 -17.76 -22.49
N ASP A 659 -17.20 -16.94 -23.49
CA ASP A 659 -16.24 -16.05 -24.16
C ASP A 659 -15.67 -15.01 -23.19
N SER A 660 -16.51 -14.44 -22.32
CA SER A 660 -16.05 -13.49 -21.29
C SER A 660 -15.09 -14.14 -20.30
N ALA A 661 -15.34 -15.39 -19.90
CA ALA A 661 -14.45 -16.14 -19.03
C ALA A 661 -13.12 -16.49 -19.73
N LEU A 662 -13.19 -16.87 -21.01
CA LEU A 662 -12.02 -17.16 -21.84
C LEU A 662 -11.16 -15.90 -22.05
N ASP A 663 -11.77 -14.75 -22.27
CA ASP A 663 -11.06 -13.48 -22.42
C ASP A 663 -10.38 -13.06 -21.11
N TYR A 664 -11.03 -13.25 -19.97
CA TYR A 664 -10.39 -13.05 -18.67
C TYR A 664 -9.16 -13.95 -18.51
N LEU A 665 -9.30 -15.24 -18.84
CA LEU A 665 -8.22 -16.22 -18.79
C LEU A 665 -7.04 -15.83 -19.70
N LYS A 666 -7.31 -15.44 -20.96
CA LYS A 666 -6.30 -14.94 -21.91
C LYS A 666 -5.60 -13.69 -21.40
N ARG A 667 -6.35 -12.71 -20.86
CA ARG A 667 -5.78 -11.47 -20.30
C ARG A 667 -4.89 -11.77 -19.10
N SER A 668 -5.32 -12.65 -18.20
CA SER A 668 -4.54 -13.04 -17.02
C SER A 668 -3.26 -13.78 -17.42
N PHE A 669 -3.34 -14.71 -18.38
CA PHE A 669 -2.17 -15.40 -18.92
C PHE A 669 -1.18 -14.43 -19.57
N LYS A 670 -1.63 -13.56 -20.47
CA LYS A 670 -0.79 -12.55 -21.14
C LYS A 670 -0.13 -11.58 -20.15
N LYS A 671 -0.79 -11.29 -19.04
CA LYS A 671 -0.26 -10.43 -17.97
C LYS A 671 0.82 -11.15 -17.15
N ALA A 672 0.61 -12.42 -16.82
CA ALA A 672 1.56 -13.21 -16.02
C ALA A 672 2.79 -13.66 -16.82
N TYR A 673 2.56 -13.98 -18.10
CA TYR A 673 3.50 -14.59 -19.02
C TYR A 673 3.44 -13.90 -20.40
N PRO A 674 3.87 -12.62 -20.50
CA PRO A 674 3.95 -11.92 -21.77
C PRO A 674 5.03 -12.54 -22.68
N GLU A 675 4.79 -12.50 -23.99
CA GLU A 675 5.74 -12.97 -24.99
C GLU A 675 7.06 -12.19 -24.92
N GLY A 676 8.18 -12.91 -25.04
CA GLY A 676 9.54 -12.35 -25.03
C GLY A 676 10.25 -12.45 -23.68
N ILE A 677 11.08 -11.43 -23.38
CA ILE A 677 11.98 -11.44 -22.21
C ILE A 677 11.22 -11.05 -20.94
N ASN A 678 11.08 -12.00 -20.04
CA ASN A 678 10.45 -11.83 -18.74
C ASN A 678 11.50 -11.58 -17.66
N THR A 679 11.13 -10.84 -16.60
CA THR A 679 12.00 -10.62 -15.43
C THR A 679 11.32 -11.09 -14.16
N ILE A 680 12.03 -11.88 -13.34
CA ILE A 680 11.62 -12.26 -11.98
C ILE A 680 12.59 -11.68 -10.97
N LYS A 681 12.08 -11.23 -9.82
CA LYS A 681 12.89 -10.81 -8.67
C LYS A 681 12.77 -11.86 -7.58
N VAL A 682 13.91 -12.38 -7.15
CA VAL A 682 14.06 -13.34 -6.05
C VAL A 682 14.87 -12.66 -4.95
N ASN A 683 14.56 -12.96 -3.69
CA ASN A 683 15.32 -12.41 -2.58
C ASN A 683 16.32 -13.46 -2.07
N LEU A 684 17.61 -13.12 -2.12
CA LEU A 684 18.66 -13.93 -1.50
C LEU A 684 18.59 -13.74 0.03
N PRO A 685 18.36 -14.81 0.80
CA PRO A 685 18.15 -14.71 2.24
C PRO A 685 19.46 -14.41 2.98
N TYR A 686 19.38 -13.68 4.08
CA TYR A 686 20.49 -13.33 4.98
C TYR A 686 21.65 -12.56 4.31
N MET A 687 21.38 -11.87 3.20
CA MET A 687 22.35 -11.01 2.52
C MET A 687 21.87 -9.56 2.49
N GLN A 688 22.80 -8.62 2.57
CA GLN A 688 22.53 -7.18 2.45
C GLN A 688 23.66 -6.43 1.74
N GLU A 689 23.34 -5.29 1.13
CA GLU A 689 24.36 -4.33 0.68
C GLU A 689 24.81 -3.47 1.87
N ILE A 690 26.12 -3.46 2.11
CA ILE A 690 26.75 -2.54 3.07
C ILE A 690 27.62 -1.54 2.30
N ASP A 691 27.56 -0.28 2.72
CA ASP A 691 28.48 0.74 2.23
C ASP A 691 29.89 0.48 2.80
N LEU A 692 30.88 0.34 1.93
CA LEU A 692 32.29 0.34 2.36
C LEU A 692 32.64 1.71 2.95
N PRO A 693 33.68 1.79 3.83
CA PRO A 693 34.15 3.05 4.39
C PRO A 693 34.21 4.16 3.33
N SER A 694 33.42 5.21 3.55
CA SER A 694 33.09 6.18 2.49
C SER A 694 34.32 6.99 2.08
N GLY A 695 34.75 6.85 0.84
CA GLY A 695 35.60 7.82 0.15
C GLY A 695 34.74 8.92 -0.48
N TYR A 696 35.40 9.93 -1.06
CA TYR A 696 34.73 11.02 -1.74
C TYR A 696 35.31 11.23 -3.14
N GLN A 697 34.42 11.40 -4.12
CA GLN A 697 34.80 11.72 -5.50
C GLN A 697 34.89 13.25 -5.68
N GLN A 698 35.81 13.73 -6.51
CA GLN A 698 35.99 15.16 -6.75
C GLN A 698 34.79 15.79 -7.48
N LYS A 699 34.22 15.10 -8.47
CA LYS A 699 33.09 15.61 -9.25
C LYS A 699 31.80 15.53 -8.44
N GLU A 700 31.17 16.67 -8.16
CA GLU A 700 29.90 16.68 -7.45
C GLU A 700 28.78 16.06 -8.30
N ARG A 701 27.89 15.30 -7.64
CA ARG A 701 26.61 14.88 -8.21
C ARG A 701 25.54 15.92 -7.88
N LYS A 702 24.59 16.09 -8.80
CA LYS A 702 23.41 16.93 -8.56
C LYS A 702 22.57 16.30 -7.45
N VAL A 703 22.57 16.92 -6.27
CA VAL A 703 21.76 16.52 -5.11
C VAL A 703 20.75 17.61 -4.81
N SER A 704 19.48 17.23 -4.75
CA SER A 704 18.39 18.14 -4.40
C SER A 704 18.59 18.71 -2.99
N PRO A 705 18.34 20.02 -2.78
CA PRO A 705 18.42 20.61 -1.47
C PRO A 705 17.34 20.02 -0.55
N ALA A 706 17.75 19.50 0.59
CA ALA A 706 16.83 19.05 1.64
C ALA A 706 16.29 20.25 2.42
N LEU A 707 15.38 21.00 1.81
CA LEU A 707 14.59 22.04 2.48
C LEU A 707 13.41 21.38 3.20
N ASN A 708 13.73 20.61 4.24
CA ASN A 708 12.73 19.87 5.00
C ASN A 708 12.27 20.70 6.19
N PHE A 709 10.97 20.97 6.26
CA PHE A 709 10.34 21.58 7.43
C PHE A 709 9.00 20.90 7.71
N THR A 710 8.61 20.85 8.98
CA THR A 710 7.30 20.34 9.35
C THR A 710 6.25 21.30 8.80
N LYS A 711 5.56 20.87 7.75
CA LYS A 711 4.51 21.69 7.12
C LYS A 711 3.21 21.47 7.89
N ARG A 712 2.63 22.55 8.39
CA ARG A 712 1.20 22.56 8.70
C ARG A 712 0.46 22.73 7.37
N THR A 713 -0.51 21.87 7.09
CA THR A 713 -1.41 22.08 5.95
C THR A 713 -2.27 23.30 6.24
N VAL A 714 -2.00 24.43 5.59
CA VAL A 714 -2.73 25.69 5.74
C VAL A 714 -3.33 26.12 4.42
N LYS A 715 -4.50 26.77 4.47
CA LYS A 715 -5.08 27.41 3.30
C LYS A 715 -4.60 28.86 3.28
N LYS A 716 -3.80 29.22 2.28
CA LYS A 716 -3.42 30.61 2.02
C LYS A 716 -4.50 31.21 1.13
N SER A 717 -5.12 32.29 1.55
CA SER A 717 -6.05 33.04 0.70
C SER A 717 -5.27 33.88 -0.32
N ASN A 718 -5.94 34.32 -1.39
CA ASN A 718 -5.35 35.17 -2.43
C ASN A 718 -4.85 36.51 -1.86
N THR A 719 -5.40 36.97 -0.73
CA THR A 719 -4.95 38.16 0.01
C THR A 719 -3.73 37.89 0.91
N GLY A 720 -3.16 36.68 0.89
CA GLY A 720 -2.02 36.29 1.72
C GLY A 720 -2.37 35.89 3.15
N VAL A 721 -3.63 36.06 3.59
CA VAL A 721 -4.08 35.67 4.94
C VAL A 721 -4.09 34.15 5.07
N ILE A 722 -3.35 33.64 6.05
CA ILE A 722 -3.25 32.21 6.35
C ILE A 722 -4.41 31.82 7.27
N THR A 723 -5.35 31.03 6.77
CA THR A 723 -6.46 30.48 7.57
C THR A 723 -6.14 29.07 8.04
N LYS A 724 -6.23 28.86 9.36
CA LYS A 724 -5.96 27.58 10.03
C LYS A 724 -7.22 26.69 9.97
N GLY A 725 -7.37 25.87 8.93
CA GLY A 725 -8.53 24.97 8.78
C GLY A 725 -8.45 23.65 9.55
N LEU A 726 -7.30 22.96 9.46
CA LEU A 726 -7.00 21.68 10.15
C LEU A 726 -5.65 21.77 10.87
N THR A 727 -5.35 20.80 11.73
CA THR A 727 -4.07 20.70 12.47
C THR A 727 -3.18 19.59 11.92
N ARG A 728 -3.44 19.11 10.70
CA ARG A 728 -2.60 18.09 10.05
C ARG A 728 -1.15 18.58 9.94
N LEU A 729 -0.24 17.75 10.44
CA LEU A 729 1.21 17.94 10.40
C LEU A 729 1.83 16.91 9.46
N SER A 730 2.66 17.37 8.54
CA SER A 730 3.55 16.52 7.75
C SER A 730 4.93 16.53 8.40
N PHE A 731 5.35 15.38 8.93
CA PHE A 731 6.70 15.19 9.47
C PHE A 731 7.66 14.75 8.37
N TYR A 732 8.97 14.92 8.63
CA TYR A 732 10.04 14.58 7.71
C TYR A 732 11.10 13.75 8.43
N ASP A 733 11.92 13.04 7.66
CA ASP A 733 12.93 12.14 8.19
C ASP A 733 14.12 12.88 8.80
N VAL A 734 14.75 12.23 9.78
CA VAL A 734 16.02 12.69 10.35
C VAL A 734 17.11 12.55 9.31
N GLN A 735 17.63 13.68 8.84
CA GLN A 735 18.77 13.69 7.93
C GLN A 735 20.02 14.17 8.67
N THR A 736 20.90 13.24 9.05
CA THR A 736 22.18 13.56 9.70
C THR A 736 23.28 13.90 8.70
N LEU A 737 23.13 13.51 7.43
CA LEU A 737 24.14 13.68 6.38
C LEU A 737 24.00 15.04 5.66
N PRO A 738 25.09 15.81 5.48
CA PRO A 738 25.07 17.08 4.76
C PRO A 738 24.99 16.88 3.23
N ARG A 739 24.48 17.87 2.50
CA ARG A 739 24.48 17.89 1.01
C ARG A 739 25.86 17.61 0.42
N LEU A 740 26.91 18.20 1.02
CA LEU A 740 28.29 17.99 0.58
C LEU A 740 28.70 16.51 0.64
N HIS A 741 28.25 15.78 1.68
CA HIS A 741 28.49 14.34 1.75
C HIS A 741 27.75 13.62 0.61
N LEU A 742 26.46 13.85 0.44
CA LEU A 742 25.67 13.17 -0.61
C LEU A 742 26.16 13.47 -2.04
N ALA A 743 26.65 14.69 -2.29
CA ALA A 743 27.12 15.10 -3.61
C ALA A 743 28.46 14.44 -3.97
N HIS A 744 29.32 14.24 -2.99
CA HIS A 744 30.67 13.70 -3.19
C HIS A 744 30.82 12.25 -2.73
N SER A 745 29.85 11.65 -2.04
CA SER A 745 29.97 10.30 -1.48
C SER A 745 30.19 9.29 -2.61
N ASP A 746 31.33 8.64 -2.56
CA ASP A 746 31.64 7.50 -3.42
C ASP A 746 31.15 6.22 -2.72
N GLN A 747 29.87 5.93 -2.88
CA GLN A 747 29.22 4.74 -2.31
C GLN A 747 29.61 3.49 -3.10
N LYS A 748 30.83 2.99 -2.84
CA LYS A 748 31.18 1.62 -3.19
C LYS A 748 30.51 0.70 -2.18
N ARG A 749 29.61 -0.13 -2.69
CA ARG A 749 28.85 -1.11 -1.91
C ARG A 749 29.41 -2.49 -2.11
N MET A 750 29.37 -3.27 -1.05
CA MET A 750 29.73 -4.67 -1.04
C MET A 750 28.56 -5.47 -0.46
N VAL A 751 28.37 -6.68 -0.96
CA VAL A 751 27.42 -7.62 -0.36
C VAL A 751 28.04 -8.16 0.93
N SER A 752 27.27 -8.28 2.00
CA SER A 752 27.69 -8.95 3.24
C SER A 752 26.64 -9.98 3.65
N ALA A 753 27.14 -11.05 4.24
CA ALA A 753 26.37 -12.18 4.72
C ALA A 753 26.12 -12.06 6.24
N ASP A 754 24.88 -12.25 6.66
CA ASP A 754 24.49 -12.35 8.06
C ASP A 754 24.58 -13.81 8.54
N TYR A 755 25.73 -14.16 9.10
CA TYR A 755 25.95 -15.49 9.70
C TYR A 755 25.23 -15.69 11.04
N GLY A 756 24.61 -14.65 11.60
CA GLY A 756 23.70 -14.74 12.74
C GLY A 756 22.35 -15.35 12.39
N LEU A 757 22.01 -15.42 11.09
CA LEU A 757 20.73 -15.90 10.55
C LEU A 757 19.53 -15.20 11.19
N SER A 758 19.61 -13.88 11.32
CA SER A 758 18.54 -13.12 11.94
C SER A 758 17.25 -13.20 11.12
N SER A 759 16.16 -13.66 11.74
CA SER A 759 14.82 -13.78 11.14
C SER A 759 13.77 -13.04 11.97
N GLU A 760 12.66 -12.74 11.31
CA GLU A 760 11.42 -12.28 11.92
C GLU A 760 10.35 -13.33 11.66
N ASN A 761 9.65 -13.76 12.72
CA ASN A 761 8.46 -14.58 12.59
C ASN A 761 7.32 -13.75 12.02
N ILE A 762 6.95 -14.06 10.78
CA ILE A 762 5.82 -13.46 10.11
C ILE A 762 4.71 -14.50 10.08
N LYS A 763 3.57 -14.20 10.69
CA LYS A 763 2.38 -15.00 10.45
C LYS A 763 2.03 -14.88 8.97
N SER A 764 1.90 -16.02 8.29
CA SER A 764 1.29 -16.16 6.97
C SER A 764 -0.21 -15.86 7.10
N VAL A 765 -0.52 -14.62 7.48
CA VAL A 765 -1.87 -14.05 7.59
C VAL A 765 -2.49 -13.92 6.21
N PHE A 766 -1.64 -13.87 5.19
CA PHE A 766 -2.00 -13.58 3.81
C PHE A 766 -1.85 -14.85 3.00
N ASN A 767 -2.87 -15.70 3.05
CA ASN A 767 -3.05 -16.69 2.00
C ASN A 767 -3.16 -15.91 0.66
N PRO A 768 -2.37 -16.25 -0.38
CA PRO A 768 -2.51 -15.66 -1.71
C PRO A 768 -3.96 -15.64 -2.22
N GLU A 769 -4.78 -16.62 -1.79
CA GLU A 769 -6.23 -16.70 -2.03
C GLU A 769 -7.03 -15.48 -1.51
N PHE A 770 -6.51 -14.70 -0.55
CA PHE A 770 -7.18 -13.49 -0.04
C PHE A 770 -6.62 -12.18 -0.59
N THR A 771 -5.61 -12.27 -1.47
CA THR A 771 -5.05 -11.13 -2.19
C THR A 771 -5.50 -11.17 -3.64
N VAL A 772 -6.54 -10.41 -3.94
CA VAL A 772 -7.05 -10.30 -5.31
C VAL A 772 -6.14 -9.36 -6.09
N ASP A 773 -5.76 -9.78 -7.30
CA ASP A 773 -5.19 -8.84 -8.27
C ASP A 773 -6.27 -7.82 -8.60
N SER A 774 -5.95 -6.52 -8.55
CA SER A 774 -6.94 -5.49 -8.86
C SER A 774 -7.40 -5.66 -10.31
N SER A 775 -8.58 -6.27 -10.49
CA SER A 775 -9.11 -6.53 -11.82
C SER A 775 -9.40 -5.19 -12.50
N PRO A 776 -8.84 -4.93 -13.69
CA PRO A 776 -9.14 -3.74 -14.46
C PRO A 776 -10.61 -3.64 -14.87
N THR A 777 -11.34 -4.77 -14.90
CA THR A 777 -12.71 -4.85 -15.44
C THR A 777 -13.74 -4.05 -14.64
N LEU A 778 -13.45 -3.71 -13.39
CA LEU A 778 -14.36 -2.95 -12.51
C LEU A 778 -14.00 -1.46 -12.36
N GLY A 779 -13.01 -0.93 -13.09
CA GLY A 779 -12.67 0.50 -13.08
C GLY A 779 -12.11 1.05 -11.75
N ASP A 780 -12.21 0.31 -10.66
CA ASP A 780 -11.78 0.69 -9.33
C ASP A 780 -10.62 -0.19 -8.85
N ARG A 781 -9.40 0.36 -8.85
CA ARG A 781 -8.25 -0.20 -8.13
C ARG A 781 -8.49 -0.10 -6.62
N MET A 782 -9.39 -0.93 -6.10
CA MET A 782 -9.72 -0.99 -4.68
C MET A 782 -8.58 -1.62 -3.90
N ASN A 783 -8.00 -0.85 -2.97
CA ASN A 783 -6.97 -1.37 -2.06
C ASN A 783 -7.54 -2.32 -0.99
N ILE A 784 -8.84 -2.19 -0.70
CA ILE A 784 -9.55 -2.94 0.32
C ILE A 784 -10.91 -3.33 -0.24
N ILE A 785 -11.24 -4.61 -0.16
CA ILE A 785 -12.40 -5.20 -0.79
C ILE A 785 -13.26 -5.87 0.30
N VAL A 786 -14.52 -5.45 0.35
CA VAL A 786 -15.60 -6.10 1.09
C VAL A 786 -16.74 -6.24 0.10
N ASN A 787 -17.22 -7.46 -0.15
CA ASN A 787 -18.28 -7.74 -1.12
C ASN A 787 -19.21 -8.84 -0.56
N GLU A 788 -20.29 -9.15 -1.28
CA GLU A 788 -21.25 -10.17 -0.84
C GLU A 788 -20.62 -11.55 -0.63
N LYS A 789 -19.55 -11.88 -1.37
CA LYS A 789 -18.81 -13.14 -1.19
C LYS A 789 -18.07 -13.18 0.14
N THR A 790 -17.34 -12.11 0.49
CA THR A 790 -16.63 -12.05 1.79
C THR A 790 -17.60 -11.98 2.98
N ILE A 791 -18.75 -11.34 2.81
CA ILE A 791 -19.83 -11.31 3.81
C ILE A 791 -20.45 -12.71 3.99
N SER A 792 -20.71 -13.41 2.90
CA SER A 792 -21.26 -14.78 2.93
C SER A 792 -20.27 -15.75 3.59
N ARG A 793 -18.98 -15.64 3.25
CA ARG A 793 -17.89 -16.39 3.90
C ARG A 793 -17.83 -16.11 5.39
N MET A 794 -17.89 -14.84 5.80
CA MET A 794 -17.87 -14.43 7.22
C MET A 794 -18.98 -15.12 8.03
N LYS A 795 -20.17 -15.24 7.45
CA LYS A 795 -21.30 -15.95 8.07
C LYS A 795 -21.05 -17.47 8.08
N LEU A 796 -20.59 -18.04 6.97
CA LEU A 796 -20.32 -19.47 6.83
C LEU A 796 -19.32 -20.00 7.85
N ILE A 797 -18.23 -19.26 8.11
CA ILE A 797 -17.19 -19.66 9.07
C ILE A 797 -17.55 -19.32 10.53
N GLY A 798 -18.75 -18.78 10.78
CA GLY A 798 -19.21 -18.33 12.10
C GLY A 798 -18.44 -17.13 12.67
N PHE A 799 -17.69 -16.38 11.85
CA PHE A 799 -16.93 -15.22 12.31
C PHE A 799 -17.83 -14.04 12.67
N TYR A 800 -19.00 -13.92 12.04
CA TYR A 800 -20.00 -12.90 12.37
C TYR A 800 -20.41 -12.95 13.85
N ASP A 801 -20.80 -14.13 14.34
CA ASP A 801 -21.22 -14.31 15.73
C ASP A 801 -20.05 -14.19 16.69
N LYS A 802 -18.87 -14.71 16.33
CA LYS A 802 -17.64 -14.55 17.13
C LYS A 802 -17.27 -13.08 17.32
N ALA A 803 -17.39 -12.25 16.29
CA ALA A 803 -17.12 -10.82 16.36
C ALA A 803 -18.08 -10.10 17.34
N ILE A 804 -19.37 -10.45 17.31
CA ILE A 804 -20.38 -9.93 18.24
C ILE A 804 -20.10 -10.39 19.68
N GLN A 805 -19.76 -11.67 19.87
CA GLN A 805 -19.42 -12.20 21.20
C GLN A 805 -18.18 -11.51 21.78
N HIS A 806 -17.14 -11.28 20.97
CA HIS A 806 -15.93 -10.57 21.38
C HIS A 806 -16.26 -9.13 21.79
N HIS A 807 -17.08 -8.41 21.01
CA HIS A 807 -17.61 -7.09 21.38
C HIS A 807 -18.27 -7.12 22.77
N ASP A 808 -19.22 -8.02 22.98
CA ASP A 808 -20.01 -8.06 24.20
C ASP A 808 -19.18 -8.49 25.43
N ALA A 809 -18.18 -9.35 25.23
CA ALA A 809 -17.23 -9.74 26.27
C ALA A 809 -16.41 -8.54 26.76
N VAL A 810 -15.78 -7.79 25.84
CA VAL A 810 -15.01 -6.60 26.17
C VAL A 810 -15.89 -5.52 26.80
N PHE A 811 -17.10 -5.32 26.29
CA PHE A 811 -18.04 -4.37 26.88
C PHE A 811 -18.41 -4.72 28.33
N LYS A 812 -18.73 -5.99 28.61
CA LYS A 812 -19.00 -6.49 29.98
C LYS A 812 -17.78 -6.32 30.88
N GLN A 813 -16.58 -6.58 30.37
CA GLN A 813 -15.34 -6.37 31.12
C GLN A 813 -15.14 -4.89 31.48
N ASN A 814 -15.28 -3.98 30.52
CA ASN A 814 -15.16 -2.54 30.75
C ASN A 814 -16.15 -2.03 31.80
N ILE A 815 -17.40 -2.52 31.80
CA ILE A 815 -18.39 -2.17 32.82
C ILE A 815 -17.90 -2.61 34.21
N LYS A 816 -17.33 -3.82 34.34
CA LYS A 816 -16.76 -4.31 35.60
C LYS A 816 -15.56 -3.46 36.05
N GLU A 817 -14.66 -3.11 35.14
CA GLU A 817 -13.49 -2.27 35.44
C GLU A 817 -13.90 -0.88 35.93
N VAL A 818 -14.83 -0.21 35.23
CA VAL A 818 -15.33 1.11 35.62
C VAL A 818 -15.99 1.08 37.00
N ARG A 819 -16.75 0.02 37.32
CA ARG A 819 -17.36 -0.16 38.65
C ARG A 819 -16.33 -0.39 39.76
N LYS A 820 -15.17 -0.98 39.46
CA LYS A 820 -14.10 -1.21 40.45
C LYS A 820 -13.24 0.04 40.69
N SER A 821 -13.14 0.92 39.70
CA SER A 821 -12.29 2.09 39.72
C SER A 821 -12.95 3.27 40.46
N TYR A 822 -13.00 3.21 41.80
CA TYR A 822 -13.53 4.30 42.64
C TYR A 822 -12.56 5.49 42.81
N SER A 823 -11.30 5.40 42.34
CA SER A 823 -10.23 6.36 42.69
C SER A 823 -9.15 6.54 41.60
N SER A 824 -9.51 6.59 40.31
CA SER A 824 -8.53 6.94 39.25
C SER A 824 -8.56 8.43 38.93
N ALA A 825 -7.39 9.09 38.88
CA ALA A 825 -7.27 10.50 38.50
C ALA A 825 -7.70 10.79 37.05
N VAL A 826 -7.76 9.77 36.19
CA VAL A 826 -8.20 9.88 34.79
C VAL A 826 -9.60 9.27 34.64
N ARG A 827 -10.50 10.03 34.01
CA ARG A 827 -11.87 9.58 33.70
C ARG A 827 -11.83 8.32 32.84
N GLN A 828 -12.42 7.22 33.31
CA GLN A 828 -12.53 5.97 32.54
C GLN A 828 -13.72 6.02 31.56
N THR A 829 -13.64 5.26 30.47
CA THR A 829 -14.73 5.11 29.49
C THR A 829 -15.06 3.63 29.29
N ILE A 830 -16.34 3.30 29.13
CA ILE A 830 -16.78 1.94 28.75
C ILE A 830 -16.59 1.66 27.25
N ARG A 831 -16.30 2.70 26.46
CA ARG A 831 -16.17 2.67 25.01
C ARG A 831 -14.72 2.46 24.55
N LYS A 832 -13.88 1.81 25.38
CA LYS A 832 -12.50 1.48 25.04
C LYS A 832 -12.38 0.03 24.59
N GLY A 833 -11.41 -0.29 23.76
CA GLY A 833 -11.16 -1.66 23.33
C GLY A 833 -9.86 -1.74 22.55
N SER A 834 -9.23 -2.92 22.57
CA SER A 834 -7.97 -3.06 21.84
C SER A 834 -8.22 -2.97 20.35
N CYS A 835 -7.56 -2.00 19.68
CA CYS A 835 -7.61 -1.89 18.23
C CYS A 835 -6.56 -2.76 17.52
N ALA A 836 -5.56 -3.24 18.27
CA ALA A 836 -4.49 -4.10 17.80
C ALA A 836 -5.04 -5.47 17.35
N GLY A 837 -4.48 -6.02 16.26
CA GLY A 837 -4.82 -7.36 15.78
C GLY A 837 -6.18 -7.50 15.08
N ILE A 838 -7.22 -6.70 15.37
CA ILE A 838 -8.56 -6.84 14.76
C ILE A 838 -8.51 -6.73 13.23
N ALA A 839 -7.82 -5.71 12.71
CA ALA A 839 -7.72 -5.52 11.27
C ALA A 839 -6.96 -6.69 10.60
N LEU A 840 -5.94 -7.25 11.27
CA LEU A 840 -5.22 -8.43 10.81
C LEU A 840 -6.10 -9.67 10.85
N GLU A 841 -6.90 -9.86 11.91
CA GLU A 841 -7.83 -10.97 12.08
C GLU A 841 -8.89 -10.98 10.97
N MET A 842 -9.48 -9.83 10.65
CA MET A 842 -10.47 -9.72 9.57
C MET A 842 -9.88 -10.09 8.20
N VAL A 843 -8.60 -9.79 7.95
CA VAL A 843 -7.91 -10.19 6.72
C VAL A 843 -7.54 -11.68 6.76
N ALA A 844 -7.06 -12.18 7.91
CA ALA A 844 -6.71 -13.59 8.11
C ALA A 844 -7.88 -14.54 7.82
N GLN A 845 -9.09 -14.12 8.21
CA GLN A 845 -10.31 -14.89 8.04
C GLN A 845 -10.93 -14.75 6.65
N GLY A 846 -10.37 -13.91 5.77
CA GLY A 846 -10.89 -13.64 4.43
C GLY A 846 -12.19 -12.81 4.42
N VAL A 847 -12.51 -12.13 5.52
CA VAL A 847 -13.68 -11.23 5.63
C VAL A 847 -13.42 -9.92 4.89
N VAL A 848 -12.17 -9.47 4.91
CA VAL A 848 -11.68 -8.30 4.19
C VAL A 848 -10.51 -8.75 3.33
N GLN A 849 -10.60 -8.53 2.02
CA GLN A 849 -9.50 -8.79 1.09
C GLN A 849 -8.72 -7.49 0.84
N ILE A 850 -7.42 -7.61 0.60
CA ILE A 850 -6.54 -6.46 0.32
C ILE A 850 -5.76 -6.68 -0.98
N SER A 851 -5.55 -5.61 -1.75
CA SER A 851 -4.79 -5.72 -2.99
C SER A 851 -3.30 -5.98 -2.72
N LYS A 852 -2.63 -6.73 -3.60
CA LYS A 852 -1.18 -7.02 -3.51
C LYS A 852 -0.33 -5.74 -3.42
N SER A 853 -0.71 -4.69 -4.15
CA SER A 853 -0.05 -3.38 -4.10
C SER A 853 -0.23 -2.64 -2.78
N TYR A 854 -1.33 -2.88 -2.05
CA TYR A 854 -1.60 -2.22 -0.77
C TYR A 854 -0.98 -2.96 0.42
N LEU A 855 -0.62 -4.24 0.27
CA LEU A 855 -0.07 -5.08 1.34
C LEU A 855 1.09 -4.42 2.12
N PRO A 856 2.12 -3.80 1.50
CA PRO A 856 3.18 -3.13 2.26
C PRO A 856 2.67 -1.96 3.10
N THR A 857 1.68 -1.22 2.57
CA THR A 857 1.06 -0.10 3.28
C THR A 857 0.22 -0.60 4.45
N PHE A 858 -0.56 -1.67 4.24
CA PHE A 858 -1.34 -2.31 5.29
C PHE A 858 -0.46 -2.83 6.43
N LYS A 859 0.64 -3.52 6.13
CA LYS A 859 1.62 -3.97 7.14
C LYS A 859 2.18 -2.80 7.94
N ASN A 860 2.59 -1.72 7.27
CA ASN A 860 3.11 -0.54 7.95
C ASN A 860 2.07 0.16 8.83
N LEU A 861 0.82 0.26 8.36
CA LEU A 861 -0.27 0.85 9.15
C LEU A 861 -0.62 0.00 10.36
N SER A 862 -0.68 -1.32 10.20
CA SER A 862 -0.96 -2.27 11.29
C SER A 862 0.14 -2.22 12.36
N ARG A 863 1.41 -2.32 11.96
CA ARG A 863 2.57 -2.18 12.87
C ARG A 863 2.56 -0.85 13.63
N ARG A 864 2.24 0.25 12.94
CA ARG A 864 2.12 1.57 13.56
C ARG A 864 1.01 1.60 14.61
N THR A 865 -0.17 1.10 14.27
CA THR A 865 -1.33 1.12 15.15
C THR A 865 -1.11 0.23 16.36
N GLU A 866 -0.55 -0.96 16.20
CA GLU A 866 -0.17 -1.85 17.30
C GLU A 866 0.87 -1.21 18.22
N LEU A 867 1.93 -0.61 17.66
CA LEU A 867 2.93 0.11 18.47
C LEU A 867 2.31 1.29 19.23
N PHE A 868 1.39 2.02 18.61
CA PHE A 868 0.73 3.16 19.25
C PHE A 868 -0.23 2.71 20.36
N GLU A 869 -0.91 1.59 20.18
CA GLU A 869 -1.72 0.93 21.19
C GLU A 869 -0.86 0.48 22.38
N GLU A 870 0.27 -0.18 22.12
CA GLU A 870 1.23 -0.63 23.15
C GLU A 870 1.77 0.55 23.97
N LEU A 871 2.01 1.70 23.32
CA LEU A 871 2.41 2.94 23.98
C LEU A 871 1.26 3.65 24.72
N GLY A 872 0.01 3.17 24.62
CA GLY A 872 -1.17 3.81 25.21
C GLY A 872 -1.62 5.09 24.50
N CYS A 873 -1.20 5.32 23.25
CA CYS A 873 -1.47 6.56 22.53
C CYS A 873 -2.97 6.78 22.25
N PHE A 874 -3.78 5.73 22.24
CA PHE A 874 -5.20 5.79 21.93
C PHE A 874 -6.10 5.87 23.17
N ASP A 875 -5.56 5.70 24.38
CA ASP A 875 -6.31 5.69 25.64
C ASP A 875 -6.92 7.03 26.02
N TYR A 876 -6.45 8.12 25.41
CA TYR A 876 -6.81 9.48 25.80
C TYR A 876 -7.81 10.15 24.84
N GLN A 877 -8.36 9.40 23.87
CA GLN A 877 -9.22 9.96 22.82
C GLN A 877 -10.56 10.52 23.33
N HIS A 878 -11.04 10.07 24.48
CA HIS A 878 -12.27 10.57 25.11
C HIS A 878 -12.06 11.82 25.98
N LEU A 879 -10.82 12.17 26.31
CA LEU A 879 -10.50 13.29 27.21
C LEU A 879 -10.75 14.67 26.56
N SER A 880 -11.00 15.66 27.41
CA SER A 880 -11.04 17.08 27.06
C SER A 880 -9.65 17.69 26.99
N ILE A 881 -9.54 18.87 26.36
CA ILE A 881 -8.28 19.61 26.26
C ILE A 881 -7.74 19.95 27.65
N LYS A 882 -8.62 20.28 28.61
CA LYS A 882 -8.25 20.61 29.99
C LYS A 882 -7.61 19.41 30.69
N GLU A 883 -8.23 18.24 30.57
CA GLU A 883 -7.71 16.97 31.11
C GLU A 883 -6.38 16.58 30.42
N LEU A 884 -6.29 16.70 29.09
CA LEU A 884 -5.06 16.41 28.36
C LEU A 884 -3.89 17.32 28.78
N ASN A 885 -4.15 18.59 29.09
CA ASN A 885 -3.12 19.52 29.54
C ASN A 885 -2.53 19.15 30.92
N GLN A 886 -3.22 18.32 31.71
CA GLN A 886 -2.75 17.86 33.02
C GLN A 886 -1.84 16.64 32.93
N LEU A 887 -1.74 16.00 31.74
CA LEU A 887 -0.94 14.79 31.56
C LEU A 887 0.57 15.13 31.46
N PRO A 888 1.43 14.57 32.33
CA PRO A 888 2.84 14.98 32.44
C PRO A 888 3.73 14.54 31.24
N PHE A 889 3.29 13.55 30.47
CA PHE A 889 3.97 13.03 29.29
C PHE A 889 3.53 13.69 27.98
N LEU A 890 2.58 14.62 28.02
CA LEU A 890 2.18 15.43 26.86
C LEU A 890 2.95 16.75 26.84
N VAL A 891 3.39 17.14 25.65
CA VAL A 891 4.16 18.36 25.42
C VAL A 891 3.43 19.26 24.43
N ASP A 892 3.37 20.54 24.76
CA ASP A 892 2.81 21.57 23.88
C ASP A 892 3.67 21.80 22.65
N MET A 893 3.04 22.18 21.53
CA MET A 893 3.77 22.48 20.30
C MET A 893 4.83 23.57 20.47
N LYS A 894 4.61 24.55 21.36
CA LYS A 894 5.64 25.58 21.67
C LYS A 894 6.89 24.92 22.25
N GLN A 895 6.73 24.09 23.26
CA GLN A 895 7.84 23.38 23.89
C GLN A 895 8.48 22.37 22.93
N HIS A 896 7.67 21.60 22.20
CA HIS A 896 8.18 20.66 21.20
C HIS A 896 9.00 21.35 20.09
N ARG A 897 8.58 22.53 19.61
CA ARG A 897 9.37 23.32 18.65
C ARG A 897 10.71 23.74 19.25
N HIS A 898 10.75 24.13 20.52
CA HIS A 898 11.98 24.48 21.23
C HIS A 898 12.91 23.28 21.37
N ASP A 899 12.39 22.14 21.82
CA ASP A 899 13.14 20.89 21.96
C ASP A 899 13.68 20.40 20.61
N LYS A 900 12.85 20.43 19.57
CA LYS A 900 13.23 20.09 18.20
C LYS A 900 14.36 20.99 17.68
N ALA A 901 14.34 22.28 18.03
CA ALA A 901 15.42 23.19 17.65
C ALA A 901 16.76 22.78 18.27
N LYS A 902 16.77 22.31 19.53
CA LYS A 902 17.98 21.76 20.17
C LYS A 902 18.49 20.52 19.43
N VAL A 903 17.60 19.58 19.09
CA VAL A 903 17.97 18.39 18.29
C VAL A 903 18.54 18.80 16.92
N LEU A 904 17.96 19.81 16.27
CA LEU A 904 18.47 20.33 14.99
C LEU A 904 19.84 21.00 15.12
N LEU A 905 20.17 21.61 16.26
CA LEU A 905 21.51 22.13 16.53
C LEU A 905 22.55 21.00 16.59
N GLU A 906 22.20 19.88 17.24
CA GLU A 906 23.08 18.70 17.29
C GLU A 906 23.23 18.06 15.89
N ILE A 907 22.15 17.95 15.12
CA ILE A 907 22.21 17.54 13.71
C ILE A 907 23.13 18.49 12.91
N ARG A 908 23.05 19.81 13.14
CA ARG A 908 23.91 20.80 12.48
C ARG A 908 25.38 20.61 12.87
N ALA A 909 25.67 20.35 14.14
CA ALA A 909 27.02 20.06 14.62
C ALA A 909 27.59 18.80 13.95
N ARG A 910 26.82 17.71 13.92
CA ARG A 910 27.18 16.46 13.21
C ARG A 910 27.42 16.69 11.72
N ARG A 911 26.53 17.42 11.03
CA ARG A 911 26.70 17.79 9.61
C ARG A 911 27.95 18.62 9.37
N ASN A 912 28.29 19.56 10.27
CA ASN A 912 29.51 20.36 10.16
C ASN A 912 30.77 19.51 10.33
N SER A 913 30.77 18.58 11.29
CA SER A 913 31.86 17.61 11.47
C SER A 913 32.07 16.77 10.20
N ILE A 914 30.99 16.23 9.64
CA ILE A 914 31.03 15.46 8.39
C ILE A 914 31.52 16.34 7.21
N ARG A 915 31.08 17.60 7.09
CA ARG A 915 31.61 18.51 6.04
C ARG A 915 33.12 18.72 6.16
N LYS A 916 33.65 18.87 7.38
CA LYS A 916 35.09 19.00 7.63
C LYS A 916 35.82 17.72 7.19
N GLN A 917 35.27 16.55 7.50
CA GLN A 917 35.79 15.27 7.01
C GLN A 917 35.75 15.23 5.48
N VAL A 918 34.61 15.48 4.83
CA VAL A 918 34.46 15.46 3.37
C VAL A 918 35.52 16.36 2.70
N ARG A 919 35.71 17.60 3.17
CA ARG A 919 36.72 18.51 2.63
C ARG A 919 38.14 17.96 2.77
N LYS A 920 38.48 17.36 3.93
CA LYS A 920 39.78 16.72 4.15
C LYS A 920 40.00 15.56 3.17
N HIS A 921 38.99 14.70 2.96
CA HIS A 921 39.10 13.58 2.01
C HIS A 921 39.13 14.03 0.54
N LEU A 922 38.44 15.12 0.18
CA LEU A 922 38.50 15.69 -1.16
C LEU A 922 39.89 16.26 -1.47
N ALA A 923 40.56 16.85 -0.47
CA ALA A 923 41.94 17.32 -0.58
C ALA A 923 42.95 16.16 -0.64
N PHE A 924 42.64 15.01 -0.03
CA PHE A 924 43.52 13.84 0.04
C PHE A 924 42.76 12.55 -0.33
N PRO A 925 42.62 12.23 -1.65
CA PRO A 925 41.82 11.10 -2.12
C PRO A 925 42.34 9.70 -1.71
N SER A 926 43.59 9.62 -1.22
CA SER A 926 44.21 8.40 -0.70
C SER A 926 43.63 7.94 0.64
N ILE A 927 42.92 8.83 1.36
CA ILE A 927 42.33 8.51 2.65
C ILE A 927 41.16 7.52 2.45
N ASN A 928 41.26 6.36 3.10
CA ASN A 928 40.36 5.18 3.07
C ASN A 928 40.66 4.08 2.05
N ILE A 929 41.70 4.19 1.21
CA ILE A 929 42.07 3.08 0.29
C ILE A 929 42.37 1.81 1.10
N LYS A 930 43.25 1.90 2.10
CA LYS A 930 43.63 0.76 2.95
C LYS A 930 42.44 0.18 3.73
N SER A 931 41.58 1.01 4.31
CA SER A 931 40.44 0.54 5.10
C SER A 931 39.38 -0.16 4.26
N ARG A 932 39.15 0.27 3.01
CA ARG A 932 38.25 -0.44 2.09
C ARG A 932 38.78 -1.83 1.73
N ILE A 933 40.08 -1.96 1.46
CA ILE A 933 40.72 -3.25 1.17
C ILE A 933 40.59 -4.18 2.39
N LEU A 934 40.95 -3.70 3.58
CA LEU A 934 40.87 -4.50 4.81
C LEU A 934 39.44 -4.96 5.12
N ALA A 935 38.43 -4.10 4.95
CA ALA A 935 37.02 -4.47 5.17
C ALA A 935 36.54 -5.58 4.21
N PHE A 936 37.03 -5.61 2.97
CA PHE A 936 36.74 -6.70 2.04
C PHE A 936 37.44 -8.00 2.45
N ILE A 937 38.72 -7.92 2.84
CA ILE A 937 39.51 -9.08 3.27
C ILE A 937 38.91 -9.72 4.53
N GLU A 938 38.47 -8.92 5.50
CA GLU A 938 37.82 -9.41 6.73
C GLU A 938 36.57 -10.25 6.42
N GLN A 939 35.73 -9.79 5.48
CA GLN A 939 34.55 -10.55 5.05
C GLN A 939 34.92 -11.84 4.30
N LEU A 940 36.01 -11.81 3.52
CA LEU A 940 36.53 -12.99 2.83
C LEU A 940 37.02 -14.05 3.82
N GLU A 941 37.78 -13.66 4.86
CA GLU A 941 38.23 -14.57 5.91
C GLU A 941 37.06 -15.19 6.66
N LEU A 942 36.05 -14.38 7.04
CA LEU A 942 34.83 -14.87 7.67
C LEU A 942 34.08 -15.85 6.77
N ALA A 943 33.95 -15.56 5.48
CA ALA A 943 33.28 -16.44 4.53
C ALA A 943 34.01 -17.78 4.35
N ILE A 944 35.35 -17.78 4.31
CA ILE A 944 36.14 -19.02 4.22
C ILE A 944 35.99 -19.86 5.49
N ALA A 945 36.09 -19.22 6.66
CA ALA A 945 35.95 -19.90 7.95
C ALA A 945 34.55 -20.52 8.09
N HIS A 946 33.49 -19.75 7.81
CA HIS A 946 32.12 -20.27 7.86
C HIS A 946 31.85 -21.34 6.80
N TYR A 947 32.32 -21.18 5.56
CA TYR A 947 32.13 -22.18 4.52
C TYR A 947 32.80 -23.50 4.88
N SER A 948 34.06 -23.47 5.32
CA SER A 948 34.79 -24.68 5.73
C SER A 948 34.13 -25.31 6.96
N ASP A 949 34.18 -24.65 8.11
CA ASP A 949 33.73 -25.21 9.39
C ASP A 949 32.25 -25.63 9.36
N CYS A 950 31.35 -24.81 8.81
CA CYS A 950 29.93 -25.16 8.78
C CYS A 950 29.62 -26.28 7.79
N SER A 951 30.33 -26.40 6.65
CA SER A 951 30.08 -27.49 5.70
C SER A 951 30.53 -28.84 6.25
N PHE A 952 31.68 -28.90 6.93
CA PHE A 952 32.14 -30.13 7.60
C PHE A 952 31.19 -30.53 8.72
N LEU A 953 30.80 -29.59 9.59
CA LEU A 953 29.84 -29.86 10.66
C LEU A 953 28.47 -30.29 10.13
N ALA A 954 27.98 -29.66 9.05
CA ALA A 954 26.72 -30.04 8.41
C ALA A 954 26.77 -31.45 7.80
N SER A 955 27.90 -31.83 7.19
CA SER A 955 28.08 -33.17 6.64
C SER A 955 27.96 -34.25 7.72
N GLN A 956 28.49 -34.01 8.92
CA GLN A 956 28.59 -35.00 9.98
C GLN A 956 27.25 -35.40 10.63
N LYS A 957 26.13 -34.73 10.31
CA LYS A 957 24.79 -35.00 10.86
C LYS A 957 24.83 -35.31 12.37
N ALA A 958 25.61 -34.56 13.16
CA ALA A 958 25.53 -34.64 14.62
C ALA A 958 24.06 -34.55 15.05
N ALA A 959 23.64 -35.30 16.07
CA ALA A 959 22.23 -35.48 16.42
C ALA A 959 21.47 -34.17 16.75
N PHE A 960 22.20 -33.05 16.78
CA PHE A 960 21.73 -31.68 17.03
C PHE A 960 22.20 -30.66 15.98
N VAL A 961 22.56 -31.08 14.76
CA VAL A 961 22.82 -30.12 13.66
C VAL A 961 21.50 -29.40 13.35
N SER A 962 21.35 -28.20 13.89
CA SER A 962 20.26 -27.32 13.52
C SER A 962 20.35 -27.01 12.03
N SER A 963 19.19 -26.87 11.37
CA SER A 963 19.06 -26.38 9.98
C SER A 963 19.90 -25.11 9.72
N SER A 964 20.13 -24.33 10.77
CA SER A 964 20.97 -23.14 10.79
C SER A 964 22.40 -23.35 10.30
N ILE A 965 23.08 -24.48 10.60
CA ILE A 965 24.48 -24.68 10.21
C ILE A 965 24.61 -24.88 8.69
N SER A 966 23.71 -25.67 8.11
CA SER A 966 23.67 -25.91 6.66
C SER A 966 23.34 -24.63 5.88
N GLN A 967 22.48 -23.78 6.45
CA GLN A 967 22.18 -22.46 5.89
C GLN A 967 23.40 -21.53 5.91
N LYS A 968 24.17 -21.48 7.01
CA LYS A 968 25.41 -20.69 7.10
C LYS A 968 26.45 -21.13 6.07
N ALA A 969 26.62 -22.44 5.88
CA ALA A 969 27.52 -22.99 4.86
C ALA A 969 27.11 -22.55 3.44
N SER A 970 25.82 -22.66 3.13
CA SER A 970 25.27 -22.26 1.82
C SER A 970 25.41 -20.76 1.57
N LEU A 971 25.16 -19.94 2.60
CA LEU A 971 25.32 -18.49 2.57
C LEU A 971 26.78 -18.07 2.32
N ALA A 972 27.71 -18.68 3.04
CA ALA A 972 29.15 -18.44 2.87
C ALA A 972 29.61 -18.83 1.46
N LYS A 973 29.17 -19.99 0.95
CA LYS A 973 29.46 -20.42 -0.42
C LYS A 973 28.96 -19.42 -1.46
N ALA A 974 27.70 -18.99 -1.34
CA ALA A 974 27.10 -18.01 -2.23
C ALA A 974 27.89 -16.69 -2.24
N TRP A 975 28.31 -16.21 -1.06
CA TRP A 975 29.14 -15.00 -0.95
C TRP A 975 30.50 -15.15 -1.64
N LEU A 976 31.17 -16.31 -1.48
CA LEU A 976 32.46 -16.59 -2.12
C LEU A 976 32.32 -16.63 -3.65
N LEU A 977 31.26 -17.25 -4.17
CA LEU A 977 30.98 -17.30 -5.61
C LEU A 977 30.69 -15.92 -6.19
N LEU A 978 29.95 -15.06 -5.48
CA LEU A 978 29.66 -13.68 -5.91
C LEU A 978 30.91 -12.79 -6.02
N ASN A 979 32.03 -13.22 -5.44
CA ASN A 979 33.28 -12.46 -5.41
C ASN A 979 34.47 -13.21 -6.03
N ARG A 980 34.25 -14.33 -6.73
CA ARG A 980 35.31 -15.19 -7.25
C ARG A 980 36.21 -14.46 -8.26
N ASP A 981 35.61 -13.71 -9.19
CA ASP A 981 36.32 -12.90 -10.17
C ASP A 981 37.23 -11.85 -9.51
N SER A 982 36.82 -11.35 -8.33
CA SER A 982 37.59 -10.34 -7.59
C SER A 982 38.85 -10.94 -6.95
N LEU A 983 38.90 -12.26 -6.77
CA LEU A 983 40.04 -12.97 -6.19
C LEU A 983 41.03 -13.47 -7.24
N SER A 984 40.65 -13.49 -8.52
CA SER A 984 41.50 -13.94 -9.63
C SER A 984 42.70 -13.03 -9.92
N SER A 985 42.60 -11.74 -9.57
CA SER A 985 43.62 -10.73 -9.84
C SER A 985 43.54 -9.58 -8.84
N THR A 986 44.69 -9.08 -8.41
CA THR A 986 44.81 -7.88 -7.57
C THR A 986 44.12 -6.67 -8.22
N GLN A 987 44.19 -6.54 -9.55
CA GLN A 987 43.53 -5.45 -10.27
C GLN A 987 42.00 -5.54 -10.21
N ASN A 988 41.44 -6.76 -10.25
CA ASN A 988 39.98 -6.98 -10.13
C ASN A 988 39.48 -6.70 -8.72
N LEU A 989 40.25 -7.09 -7.69
CA LEU A 989 39.98 -6.71 -6.30
C LEU A 989 39.92 -5.19 -6.15
N LEU A 990 40.93 -4.48 -6.65
CA LEU A 990 40.98 -3.01 -6.58
C LEU A 990 39.81 -2.37 -7.33
N LYS A 991 39.43 -2.87 -8.51
CA LYS A 991 38.26 -2.40 -9.28
C LYS A 991 36.94 -2.59 -8.50
N LYS A 992 36.81 -3.70 -7.77
CA LYS A 992 35.63 -4.01 -6.95
C LYS A 992 35.51 -3.03 -5.78
N VAL A 993 36.60 -2.80 -5.06
CA VAL A 993 36.64 -2.13 -3.76
C VAL A 993 36.85 -0.61 -3.87
N LEU A 994 37.59 -0.13 -4.87
CA LEU A 994 37.96 1.29 -5.05
C LEU A 994 37.16 1.97 -6.17
N SER A 995 37.12 3.30 -6.15
CA SER A 995 36.54 4.09 -7.25
C SER A 995 37.52 4.36 -8.37
N LYS A 996 36.98 4.76 -9.53
CA LYS A 996 37.75 5.14 -10.71
C LYS A 996 38.81 6.20 -10.38
N ASN A 997 38.44 7.26 -9.67
CA ASN A 997 39.39 8.30 -9.26
C ASN A 997 40.55 7.76 -8.39
N GLN A 998 40.28 6.80 -7.51
CA GLN A 998 41.33 6.18 -6.69
C GLN A 998 42.23 5.26 -7.52
N LEU A 999 41.65 4.53 -8.48
CA LEU A 999 42.40 3.71 -9.42
C LEU A 999 43.30 4.56 -10.32
N ASP A 1000 42.79 5.69 -10.82
CA ASP A 1000 43.56 6.64 -11.63
C ASP A 1000 44.70 7.27 -10.82
N LEU A 1001 44.44 7.62 -9.55
CA LEU A 1001 45.47 8.12 -8.62
C LEU A 1001 46.56 7.06 -8.36
N ILE A 1002 46.17 5.81 -8.13
CA ILE A 1002 47.09 4.67 -7.98
C ILE A 1002 47.90 4.45 -9.26
N ALA A 1003 47.32 4.65 -10.45
CA ALA A 1003 48.04 4.48 -11.72
C ALA A 1003 49.07 5.59 -11.97
N ASN A 1004 48.84 6.79 -11.44
CA ASN A 1004 49.70 7.96 -11.64
C ASN A 1004 50.81 8.11 -10.58
N ASP A 1005 50.60 7.61 -9.35
CA ASP A 1005 51.58 7.65 -8.25
C ASP A 1005 52.25 6.28 -8.05
N THR A 1006 53.46 6.15 -8.59
CA THR A 1006 54.27 4.93 -8.57
C THR A 1006 54.57 4.42 -7.16
N SER A 1007 54.77 5.32 -6.18
CA SER A 1007 55.07 4.95 -4.79
C SER A 1007 53.83 4.39 -4.10
N LEU A 1008 52.69 5.08 -4.26
CA LEU A 1008 51.41 4.62 -3.73
C LEU A 1008 50.97 3.29 -4.34
N GLN A 1009 51.17 3.11 -5.65
CA GLN A 1009 50.87 1.85 -6.33
C GLN A 1009 51.62 0.68 -5.72
N ARG A 1010 52.93 0.82 -5.53
CA ARG A 1010 53.79 -0.20 -4.93
C ARG A 1010 53.29 -0.58 -3.53
N ASP A 1011 52.99 0.41 -2.70
CA ASP A 1011 52.56 0.19 -1.32
C ASP A 1011 51.17 -0.50 -1.23
N ILE A 1012 50.23 -0.16 -2.13
CA ILE A 1012 48.90 -0.79 -2.17
C ILE A 1012 48.96 -2.23 -2.70
N TYR A 1013 49.72 -2.49 -3.77
CA TYR A 1013 49.88 -3.85 -4.29
C TYR A 1013 50.59 -4.76 -3.28
N LYS A 1014 51.58 -4.24 -2.54
CA LYS A 1014 52.24 -4.96 -1.44
C LYS A 1014 51.32 -5.22 -0.25
N LEU A 1015 50.41 -4.29 0.07
CA LEU A 1015 49.37 -4.52 1.07
C LEU A 1015 48.43 -5.64 0.63
N CYS A 1016 47.93 -5.60 -0.61
CA CYS A 1016 47.08 -6.67 -1.15
C CYS A 1016 47.78 -8.03 -1.12
N GLU A 1017 49.05 -8.09 -1.52
CA GLU A 1017 49.88 -9.31 -1.47
C GLU A 1017 49.97 -9.87 -0.04
N THR A 1018 50.27 -9.00 0.93
CA THR A 1018 50.40 -9.39 2.34
C THR A 1018 49.10 -9.91 2.92
N GLU A 1019 47.98 -9.22 2.68
CA GLU A 1019 46.67 -9.61 3.21
C GLU A 1019 46.10 -10.85 2.49
N MET A 1020 46.28 -10.98 1.17
CA MET A 1020 45.89 -12.22 0.46
C MET A 1020 46.72 -13.43 0.92
N ALA A 1021 47.99 -13.25 1.26
CA ALA A 1021 48.83 -14.33 1.81
C ALA A 1021 48.33 -14.80 3.18
N LYS A 1022 47.79 -13.90 4.02
CA LYS A 1022 47.13 -14.29 5.28
C LYS A 1022 45.88 -15.12 5.03
N VAL A 1023 45.03 -14.69 4.10
CA VAL A 1023 43.83 -15.43 3.69
C VAL A 1023 44.20 -16.83 3.20
N LEU A 1024 45.24 -16.95 2.36
CA LEU A 1024 45.77 -18.22 1.90
C LEU A 1024 46.23 -19.11 3.06
N GLY A 1025 46.92 -18.54 4.06
CA GLY A 1025 47.28 -19.24 5.29
C GLY A 1025 46.06 -19.74 6.08
N THR A 1026 44.97 -18.97 6.13
CA THR A 1026 43.70 -19.36 6.75
C THR A 1026 43.03 -20.52 6.01
N ILE A 1027 43.06 -20.54 4.67
CA ILE A 1027 42.57 -21.66 3.85
C ILE A 1027 43.37 -22.92 4.18
N ASN A 1028 44.70 -22.86 4.11
CA ASN A 1028 45.55 -24.02 4.36
C ASN A 1028 45.35 -24.58 5.77
N ARG A 1029 45.29 -23.71 6.79
CA ARG A 1029 44.99 -24.14 8.17
C ARG A 1029 43.62 -24.82 8.29
N SER A 1030 42.61 -24.32 7.57
CA SER A 1030 41.27 -24.92 7.57
C SER A 1030 41.28 -26.28 6.89
N MET A 1031 42.02 -26.43 5.78
CA MET A 1031 42.17 -27.71 5.09
C MET A 1031 42.95 -28.72 5.93
N GLU A 1032 44.02 -28.30 6.60
CA GLU A 1032 44.78 -29.13 7.55
C GLU A 1032 43.88 -29.60 8.71
N LYS A 1033 43.13 -28.68 9.33
CA LYS A 1033 42.20 -28.96 10.43
C LYS A 1033 41.21 -30.08 10.10
N TRP A 1034 40.65 -30.07 8.89
CA TRP A 1034 39.60 -31.01 8.49
C TRP A 1034 40.10 -32.21 7.67
N SER A 1035 41.38 -32.24 7.27
CA SER A 1035 41.99 -33.33 6.48
C SER A 1035 41.87 -34.67 7.18
N ALA A 1036 42.23 -34.72 8.46
CA ALA A 1036 42.24 -35.92 9.26
C ALA A 1036 40.84 -36.56 9.40
N ILE A 1037 39.79 -35.74 9.43
CA ILE A 1037 38.39 -36.19 9.51
C ILE A 1037 37.93 -36.76 8.17
N LYS A 1038 38.25 -36.08 7.06
CA LYS A 1038 37.95 -36.57 5.72
C LYS A 1038 38.63 -37.91 5.45
N ASP A 1039 39.89 -38.06 5.85
CA ASP A 1039 40.65 -39.31 5.69
C ASP A 1039 40.02 -40.46 6.48
N VAL A 1040 39.56 -40.19 7.72
CA VAL A 1040 38.80 -41.15 8.51
C VAL A 1040 37.50 -41.53 7.79
N ASN A 1041 36.69 -40.55 7.34
CA ASN A 1041 35.43 -40.83 6.66
C ASN A 1041 35.62 -41.62 5.34
N GLN A 1042 36.66 -41.30 4.57
CA GLN A 1042 37.02 -42.02 3.35
C GLN A 1042 37.48 -43.46 3.63
N GLU A 1043 38.32 -43.65 4.65
CA GLU A 1043 38.78 -44.97 5.05
C GLU A 1043 37.61 -45.84 5.53
N TYR A 1044 36.70 -45.27 6.32
CA TYR A 1044 35.51 -46.00 6.76
C TYR A 1044 34.49 -46.23 5.65
N GLN A 1045 34.37 -45.35 4.66
CA GLN A 1045 33.60 -45.61 3.44
C GLN A 1045 34.17 -46.82 2.68
N ARG A 1046 35.50 -46.94 2.57
CA ARG A 1046 36.16 -48.10 1.96
C ARG A 1046 35.94 -49.38 2.78
N LEU A 1047 36.15 -49.32 4.09
CA LEU A 1047 35.97 -50.47 4.99
C LEU A 1047 34.51 -50.95 5.04
N THR A 1048 33.54 -50.03 5.00
CA THR A 1048 32.11 -50.38 4.93
C THR A 1048 31.76 -50.98 3.56
N ALA A 1049 32.28 -50.46 2.45
CA ALA A 1049 32.10 -51.05 1.13
C ALA A 1049 32.68 -52.48 1.02
N ILE A 1050 33.89 -52.71 1.52
CA ILE A 1050 34.57 -54.02 1.55
C ILE A 1050 33.82 -55.03 2.43
N LYS A 1051 33.34 -54.59 3.60
CA LYS A 1051 32.56 -55.47 4.49
C LYS A 1051 31.16 -55.73 3.95
N MET A 1052 30.54 -54.79 3.21
CA MET A 1052 29.26 -55.00 2.51
C MET A 1052 29.35 -56.09 1.43
N SER A 1053 30.47 -56.23 0.73
CA SER A 1053 30.69 -57.36 -0.21
C SER A 1053 30.79 -58.73 0.47
N GLY A 1054 30.95 -58.79 1.79
CA GLY A 1054 30.96 -60.03 2.58
C GLY A 1054 29.59 -60.46 3.14
N PHE A 1055 28.53 -59.67 2.92
CA PHE A 1055 27.16 -60.05 3.32
C PHE A 1055 26.49 -60.85 2.20
N PRO A 1056 25.68 -61.89 2.52
CA PRO A 1056 24.94 -62.65 1.50
C PRO A 1056 24.01 -61.75 0.67
N SER A 1057 23.95 -61.98 -0.64
CA SER A 1057 23.09 -61.24 -1.59
C SER A 1057 21.60 -61.26 -1.20
N GLU A 1058 21.14 -62.34 -0.55
CA GLU A 1058 19.77 -62.53 -0.05
C GLU A 1058 19.36 -61.50 1.02
N PHE A 1059 20.29 -61.07 1.88
CA PHE A 1059 20.03 -60.01 2.89
C PHE A 1059 19.71 -58.65 2.24
N PHE A 1060 20.28 -58.40 1.05
CA PHE A 1060 20.09 -57.15 0.32
C PHE A 1060 18.84 -57.13 -0.58
N ALA A 1061 18.40 -58.30 -1.05
CA ALA A 1061 17.17 -58.44 -1.82
C ALA A 1061 15.91 -58.12 -0.98
N GLU A 1062 15.93 -58.49 0.30
CA GLU A 1062 14.86 -58.26 1.28
C GLU A 1062 14.60 -56.78 1.57
N TRP A 1063 15.64 -55.96 1.63
CA TRP A 1063 15.53 -54.54 1.99
C TRP A 1063 15.18 -53.61 0.82
N LYS A 1064 15.54 -54.01 -0.41
CA LYS A 1064 15.20 -53.29 -1.65
C LYS A 1064 13.78 -53.56 -2.15
N GLY A 1065 13.08 -54.55 -1.58
CA GLY A 1065 11.65 -54.76 -1.82
C GLY A 1065 10.85 -53.51 -1.49
N THR A 1066 10.08 -53.03 -2.46
CA THR A 1066 9.31 -51.78 -2.38
C THR A 1066 8.03 -51.92 -1.55
N ASP A 1067 7.57 -53.15 -1.28
CA ASP A 1067 6.37 -53.47 -0.51
C ASP A 1067 6.71 -54.10 0.86
N ILE A 1068 5.97 -53.66 1.89
CA ILE A 1068 5.98 -54.17 3.27
C ILE A 1068 5.74 -55.68 3.32
N LYS A 1069 4.95 -56.24 2.39
CA LYS A 1069 4.60 -57.67 2.34
C LYS A 1069 5.82 -58.55 2.01
N THR A 1070 6.63 -58.15 1.03
CA THR A 1070 7.87 -58.83 0.64
C THR A 1070 8.92 -58.81 1.76
N ARG A 1071 8.99 -57.68 2.50
CA ARG A 1071 9.84 -57.53 3.70
C ARG A 1071 9.41 -58.41 4.87
N SER A 1072 8.14 -58.79 4.96
CA SER A 1072 7.61 -59.61 6.05
C SER A 1072 7.83 -61.11 5.83
N GLU A 1073 7.71 -61.59 4.59
CA GLU A 1073 7.91 -63.00 4.22
C GLU A 1073 9.38 -63.42 4.30
N LEU A 1074 10.31 -62.53 3.94
CA LEU A 1074 11.74 -62.77 4.08
C LEU A 1074 12.20 -62.69 5.55
N LYS A 1075 11.57 -61.84 6.38
CA LYS A 1075 11.83 -61.72 7.83
C LYS A 1075 11.57 -63.01 8.60
N GLN A 1076 10.58 -63.80 8.14
CA GLN A 1076 10.23 -65.09 8.73
C GLN A 1076 11.27 -66.20 8.44
N LYS A 1077 12.11 -66.05 7.40
CA LYS A 1077 13.18 -67.01 7.03
C LYS A 1077 14.54 -66.72 7.68
N ARG A 1078 14.59 -65.90 8.73
CA ARG A 1078 15.84 -65.48 9.40
C ARG A 1078 16.72 -66.68 9.78
N CYS A 1079 17.94 -66.74 9.22
CA CYS A 1079 19.03 -67.52 9.80
C CYS A 1079 19.61 -66.72 10.99
N PRO A 1080 19.42 -67.15 12.27
CA PRO A 1080 19.80 -66.37 13.45
C PRO A 1080 21.31 -66.03 13.49
N THR A 1081 22.12 -66.87 12.88
CA THR A 1081 23.57 -66.71 12.70
C THR A 1081 23.94 -65.49 11.86
N LEU A 1082 23.22 -65.24 10.76
CA LEU A 1082 23.49 -64.09 9.88
C LEU A 1082 23.13 -62.75 10.56
N ASP A 1083 22.05 -62.68 11.35
CA ASP A 1083 21.67 -61.49 12.13
C ASP A 1083 22.70 -61.21 13.24
N GLY A 1084 23.21 -62.26 13.89
CA GLY A 1084 24.26 -62.18 14.91
C GLY A 1084 25.60 -61.69 14.36
N GLU A 1085 26.06 -62.23 13.23
CA GLU A 1085 27.27 -61.77 12.54
C GLU A 1085 27.16 -60.32 12.07
N SER A 1086 26.02 -59.96 11.48
CA SER A 1086 25.71 -58.59 11.05
C SER A 1086 25.83 -57.60 12.21
N LYS A 1087 25.22 -57.88 13.36
CA LYS A 1087 25.30 -57.06 14.58
C LYS A 1087 26.72 -56.96 15.14
N ARG A 1088 27.50 -58.05 15.09
CA ARG A 1088 28.88 -58.10 15.58
C ARG A 1088 29.81 -57.26 14.69
N ILE A 1089 29.65 -57.35 13.37
CA ILE A 1089 30.37 -56.54 12.39
C ILE A 1089 30.02 -55.05 12.56
N ALA A 1090 28.72 -54.73 12.71
CA ALA A 1090 28.23 -53.38 12.99
C ALA A 1090 28.87 -52.74 14.23
N SER A 1091 28.84 -53.48 15.35
CA SER A 1091 29.36 -53.04 16.64
C SER A 1091 30.86 -52.81 16.59
N LYS A 1092 31.61 -53.70 15.91
CA LYS A 1092 33.06 -53.56 15.72
C LYS A 1092 33.41 -52.33 14.88
N ILE A 1093 32.73 -52.14 13.73
CA ILE A 1093 32.93 -50.95 12.87
C ILE A 1093 32.62 -49.66 13.65
N ARG A 1094 31.51 -49.63 14.41
CA ARG A 1094 31.12 -48.48 15.24
C ARG A 1094 32.18 -48.17 16.29
N ARG A 1095 32.66 -49.19 17.01
CA ARG A 1095 33.66 -49.01 18.07
C ARG A 1095 34.99 -48.55 17.50
N GLU A 1096 35.43 -49.10 16.37
CA GLU A 1096 36.64 -48.65 15.67
C GLU A 1096 36.49 -47.20 15.17
N TYR A 1097 35.36 -46.84 14.56
CA TYR A 1097 35.08 -45.49 14.05
C TYR A 1097 35.09 -44.47 15.19
N LEU A 1098 34.30 -44.71 16.23
CA LEU A 1098 34.22 -43.82 17.39
C LEU A 1098 35.55 -43.68 18.10
N THR A 1099 36.35 -44.75 18.18
CA THR A 1099 37.69 -44.68 18.80
C THR A 1099 38.62 -43.78 17.99
N LYS A 1100 38.70 -43.95 16.66
CA LYS A 1100 39.54 -43.12 15.78
C LYS A 1100 39.05 -41.68 15.71
N ALA A 1101 37.73 -41.46 15.68
CA ALA A 1101 37.12 -40.13 15.70
C ALA A 1101 37.34 -39.43 17.06
N SER A 1102 37.14 -40.11 18.19
CA SER A 1102 37.22 -39.52 19.54
C SER A 1102 38.57 -38.89 19.88
N VAL A 1103 39.66 -39.39 19.29
CA VAL A 1103 41.02 -38.83 19.48
C VAL A 1103 41.13 -37.43 18.87
N MET A 1104 40.34 -37.12 17.83
CA MET A 1104 40.38 -35.84 17.11
C MET A 1104 39.40 -34.79 17.65
N TYR A 1105 38.33 -35.18 18.35
CA TYR A 1105 37.29 -34.28 18.85
C TYR A 1105 37.41 -33.91 20.34
N SER A 1106 38.51 -34.29 21.00
CA SER A 1106 38.72 -34.13 22.46
C SER A 1106 38.73 -32.67 22.99
N SER A 1107 38.68 -31.66 22.10
CA SER A 1107 38.47 -30.26 22.49
C SER A 1107 36.97 -29.91 22.56
N LYS A 1108 36.29 -30.36 23.62
CA LYS A 1108 35.07 -29.78 24.22
C LYS A 1108 33.84 -29.38 23.35
N LEU A 1109 33.64 -29.87 22.11
CA LEU A 1109 32.51 -29.37 21.30
C LEU A 1109 31.59 -30.37 20.58
N CYS A 1110 31.71 -31.70 20.72
CA CYS A 1110 30.76 -32.63 20.07
C CYS A 1110 30.59 -33.96 20.83
N ASP A 1111 29.72 -34.00 21.84
CA ASP A 1111 29.33 -35.24 22.53
C ASP A 1111 28.14 -35.99 21.87
N SER A 1112 27.72 -35.61 20.66
CA SER A 1112 26.51 -36.19 20.04
C SER A 1112 26.62 -36.42 18.52
N TYR A 1113 27.23 -37.54 18.13
CA TYR A 1113 27.19 -38.03 16.75
C TYR A 1113 25.84 -38.68 16.43
N GLY A 1114 25.17 -38.22 15.38
CA GLY A 1114 23.86 -38.69 14.93
C GLY A 1114 23.96 -39.67 13.77
N PHE A 1115 24.23 -40.94 14.05
CA PHE A 1115 23.91 -41.99 13.10
C PHE A 1115 22.39 -42.18 13.06
N THR A 1116 21.79 -42.51 11.91
CA THR A 1116 20.39 -42.96 11.92
C THR A 1116 20.30 -44.29 12.67
N TYR A 1117 19.43 -44.37 13.69
CA TYR A 1117 19.17 -45.59 14.44
C TYR A 1117 17.80 -46.16 14.07
N LEU A 1118 17.69 -47.49 14.00
CA LEU A 1118 16.44 -48.24 13.94
C LEU A 1118 16.01 -48.62 15.35
N LEU A 1119 14.76 -48.31 15.72
CA LEU A 1119 14.15 -48.80 16.95
C LEU A 1119 13.78 -50.29 16.75
N ASN A 1120 14.37 -51.15 17.57
CA ASN A 1120 14.07 -52.57 17.58
C ASN A 1120 12.84 -52.79 18.47
N SER A 1121 11.66 -52.96 17.83
CA SER A 1121 10.35 -52.97 18.50
C SER A 1121 10.20 -54.03 19.60
N ASN A 1122 10.97 -55.12 19.54
CA ASN A 1122 10.89 -56.21 20.51
C ASN A 1122 11.78 -56.00 21.75
N GLU A 1123 12.79 -55.13 21.66
CA GLU A 1123 13.80 -54.92 22.71
C GLU A 1123 13.80 -53.49 23.25
N ASN A 1124 12.99 -52.59 22.68
CA ASN A 1124 13.03 -51.15 22.94
C ASN A 1124 14.46 -50.56 22.82
N SER A 1125 15.29 -51.17 21.97
CA SER A 1125 16.71 -50.85 21.81
C SER A 1125 16.95 -50.17 20.47
N TRP A 1126 17.84 -49.19 20.44
CA TRP A 1126 18.19 -48.45 19.22
C TRP A 1126 19.47 -49.05 18.61
N SER A 1127 19.40 -49.50 17.36
CA SER A 1127 20.53 -50.07 16.61
C SER A 1127 20.92 -49.19 15.42
N PRO A 1128 22.21 -48.93 15.14
CA PRO A 1128 22.61 -48.10 14.00
C PRO A 1128 22.14 -48.71 12.67
N ASN A 1129 21.56 -47.91 11.80
CA ASN A 1129 21.19 -48.32 10.45
C ASN A 1129 22.45 -48.36 9.56
N LEU A 1130 23.07 -49.53 9.45
CA LEU A 1130 24.30 -49.75 8.67
C LEU A 1130 24.15 -49.50 7.17
N TYR A 1131 22.96 -49.70 6.61
CA TYR A 1131 22.71 -49.45 5.19
C TYR A 1131 22.71 -47.95 4.89
N HIS A 1132 22.05 -47.16 5.75
CA HIS A 1132 22.15 -45.71 5.69
C HIS A 1132 23.53 -45.21 6.11
N LEU A 1133 24.29 -45.92 6.94
CA LEU A 1133 25.65 -45.53 7.32
C LEU A 1133 26.58 -45.43 6.09
N ALA A 1134 26.59 -46.42 5.20
CA ALA A 1134 27.40 -46.37 3.99
C ALA A 1134 26.95 -45.24 3.04
N ALA A 1135 25.63 -45.05 2.88
CA ALA A 1135 25.08 -43.96 2.06
C ALA A 1135 25.33 -42.57 2.68
N GLN A 1136 25.29 -42.46 4.01
CA GLN A 1136 25.59 -41.25 4.77
C GLN A 1136 27.07 -40.91 4.73
N LEU A 1137 27.95 -41.89 4.93
CA LEU A 1137 29.40 -41.74 4.79
C LEU A 1137 29.77 -41.37 3.35
N LYS A 1138 29.13 -41.98 2.35
CA LYS A 1138 29.31 -41.58 0.95
C LYS A 1138 28.88 -40.13 0.72
N GLN A 1139 27.69 -39.75 1.17
CA GLN A 1139 27.20 -38.37 1.07
C GLN A 1139 28.12 -37.38 1.80
N GLN A 1140 28.63 -37.77 2.98
CA GLN A 1140 29.61 -36.99 3.76
C GLN A 1140 30.90 -36.80 2.98
N VAL A 1141 31.52 -37.88 2.51
CA VAL A 1141 32.76 -37.84 1.73
C VAL A 1141 32.58 -37.04 0.44
N ASP A 1142 31.43 -37.15 -0.23
CA ASP A 1142 31.14 -36.37 -1.45
C ASP A 1142 31.07 -34.86 -1.13
N ILE A 1143 30.39 -34.47 -0.04
CA ILE A 1143 30.33 -33.07 0.42
C ILE A 1143 31.72 -32.58 0.82
N GLU A 1144 32.43 -33.32 1.67
CA GLU A 1144 33.77 -32.99 2.15
C GLU A 1144 34.76 -32.86 0.98
N SER A 1145 34.71 -33.77 0.02
CA SER A 1145 35.54 -33.72 -1.18
C SER A 1145 35.21 -32.52 -2.05
N SER A 1146 33.92 -32.18 -2.22
CA SER A 1146 33.50 -30.96 -2.91
C SER A 1146 33.97 -29.68 -2.20
N VAL A 1147 33.97 -29.64 -0.87
CA VAL A 1147 34.47 -28.50 -0.08
C VAL A 1147 35.98 -28.35 -0.28
N PHE A 1148 36.75 -29.44 -0.17
CA PHE A 1148 38.18 -29.44 -0.42
C PHE A 1148 38.52 -29.00 -1.85
N LEU A 1149 37.81 -29.50 -2.86
CA LEU A 1149 38.00 -29.09 -4.26
C LEU A 1149 37.76 -27.59 -4.45
N PHE A 1150 36.71 -27.05 -3.83
CA PHE A 1150 36.42 -25.62 -3.90
C PHE A 1150 37.50 -24.77 -3.21
N LEU A 1151 37.92 -25.15 -2.00
CA LEU A 1151 38.97 -24.45 -1.26
C LEU A 1151 40.32 -24.52 -1.98
N ASN A 1152 40.68 -25.65 -2.59
CA ASN A 1152 41.86 -25.78 -3.43
C ASN A 1152 41.80 -24.85 -4.64
N SER A 1153 40.67 -24.82 -5.36
CA SER A 1153 40.51 -23.91 -6.50
C SER A 1153 40.62 -22.43 -6.09
N LEU A 1154 40.11 -22.07 -4.90
CA LEU A 1154 40.26 -20.72 -4.35
C LEU A 1154 41.73 -20.42 -3.99
N SER A 1155 42.41 -21.39 -3.37
CA SER A 1155 43.82 -21.34 -2.99
C SER A 1155 44.72 -21.13 -4.21
N GLU A 1156 44.49 -21.88 -5.29
CA GLU A 1156 45.18 -21.74 -6.57
C GLU A 1156 44.97 -20.35 -7.19
N SER A 1157 43.72 -19.86 -7.18
CA SER A 1157 43.38 -18.53 -7.70
C SER A 1157 44.10 -17.42 -6.92
N LEU A 1158 44.13 -17.51 -5.59
CA LEU A 1158 44.85 -16.57 -4.73
C LEU A 1158 46.36 -16.66 -4.94
N CYS A 1159 46.93 -17.86 -5.04
CA CYS A 1159 48.35 -18.05 -5.35
C CYS A 1159 48.74 -17.41 -6.68
N PHE A 1160 47.90 -17.57 -7.70
CA PHE A 1160 48.09 -16.95 -9.00
C PHE A 1160 48.02 -15.41 -8.90
N ALA A 1161 47.02 -14.87 -8.20
CA ALA A 1161 46.88 -13.43 -7.98
C ALA A 1161 48.10 -12.84 -7.24
N ILE A 1162 48.59 -13.50 -6.19
CA ILE A 1162 49.79 -13.11 -5.43
C ILE A 1162 51.02 -13.09 -6.34
N LYS A 1163 51.30 -14.20 -7.05
CA LYS A 1163 52.48 -14.31 -7.95
C LYS A 1163 52.45 -13.31 -9.12
N SER A 1164 51.26 -13.00 -9.62
CA SER A 1164 51.08 -12.07 -10.74
C SER A 1164 50.94 -10.60 -10.32
N SER A 1165 50.77 -10.32 -9.02
CA SER A 1165 50.54 -8.98 -8.47
C SER A 1165 51.60 -7.96 -8.93
N TYR A 1166 52.88 -8.34 -8.89
CA TYR A 1166 53.99 -7.49 -9.36
C TYR A 1166 53.93 -7.20 -10.87
N LYS A 1167 53.70 -8.24 -11.69
CA LYS A 1167 53.57 -8.09 -13.16
C LYS A 1167 52.35 -7.21 -13.52
N GLN A 1168 51.26 -7.36 -12.78
CA GLN A 1168 50.04 -6.57 -12.95
C GLN A 1168 50.25 -5.10 -12.57
N ALA A 1169 51.02 -4.82 -11.50
CA ALA A 1169 51.39 -3.45 -11.12
C ALA A 1169 52.20 -2.76 -12.24
N LEU A 1170 53.22 -3.42 -12.79
CA LEU A 1170 54.05 -2.91 -13.89
C LEU A 1170 53.25 -2.70 -15.19
N ALA A 1171 52.36 -3.62 -15.53
CA ALA A 1171 51.53 -3.52 -16.73
C ALA A 1171 50.64 -2.26 -16.73
N GLY A 1172 50.23 -1.80 -15.54
CA GLY A 1172 49.40 -0.61 -15.36
C GLY A 1172 50.14 0.73 -15.43
N LEU A 1173 51.47 0.74 -15.55
CA LEU A 1173 52.30 1.95 -15.59
C LEU A 1173 52.73 2.33 -17.01
N SER A 1174 52.89 3.62 -17.26
CA SER A 1174 53.57 4.17 -18.46
C SER A 1174 55.04 3.75 -18.49
N LEU A 1175 55.66 3.79 -19.69
CA LEU A 1175 57.05 3.35 -19.88
C LEU A 1175 58.04 4.06 -18.93
N SER A 1176 57.87 5.37 -18.70
CA SER A 1176 58.69 6.17 -17.79
C SER A 1176 58.48 5.80 -16.31
N ASN A 1177 57.25 5.46 -15.91
CA ASN A 1177 56.93 5.09 -14.54
C ASN A 1177 57.37 3.66 -14.18
N ARG A 1178 57.51 2.76 -15.17
CA ARG A 1178 58.02 1.39 -14.96
C ARG A 1178 59.47 1.39 -14.44
N VAL A 1179 60.33 2.23 -15.01
CA VAL A 1179 61.72 2.39 -14.58
C VAL A 1179 61.79 2.89 -13.13
N ASN A 1180 60.99 3.90 -12.79
CA ASN A 1180 60.88 4.41 -11.41
C ASN A 1180 60.36 3.33 -10.44
N TYR A 1181 59.41 2.48 -10.86
CA TYR A 1181 58.87 1.41 -10.05
C TYR A 1181 59.94 0.35 -9.73
N GLU A 1182 60.74 -0.05 -10.73
CA GLU A 1182 61.86 -1.00 -10.54
C GLU A 1182 62.91 -0.45 -9.57
N VAL A 1183 63.32 0.82 -9.72
CA VAL A 1183 64.26 1.51 -8.82
C VAL A 1183 63.72 1.55 -7.38
N LEU A 1184 62.44 1.92 -7.20
CA LEU A 1184 61.78 1.94 -5.90
C LEU A 1184 61.63 0.55 -5.28
N THR A 1185 61.53 -0.50 -6.09
CA THR A 1185 61.42 -1.89 -5.63
C THR A 1185 62.79 -2.42 -5.18
N LEU A 1186 63.84 -2.12 -5.93
CA LEU A 1186 65.23 -2.45 -5.60
C LEU A 1186 65.68 -1.74 -4.30
N ALA A 1187 65.42 -0.45 -4.17
CA ALA A 1187 65.72 0.30 -2.94
C ALA A 1187 64.98 -0.22 -1.69
N ALA A 1188 63.72 -0.69 -1.86
CA ALA A 1188 62.97 -1.32 -0.76
C ALA A 1188 63.55 -2.69 -0.36
N ASN A 1189 64.14 -3.44 -1.29
CA ASN A 1189 64.81 -4.71 -1.00
C ASN A 1189 66.19 -4.49 -0.34
N GLU A 1190 66.94 -3.46 -0.73
CA GLU A 1190 68.19 -3.07 -0.07
C GLU A 1190 67.99 -2.57 1.37
N SER A 1191 66.91 -1.83 1.64
CA SER A 1191 66.58 -1.40 3.01
C SER A 1191 66.24 -2.57 3.97
N LYS A 1192 65.76 -3.71 3.44
CA LYS A 1192 65.56 -4.95 4.22
C LYS A 1192 66.87 -5.71 4.47
N ILE A 1193 67.90 -5.50 3.65
CA ILE A 1193 69.23 -6.09 3.84
C ILE A 1193 69.99 -5.33 4.95
N GLN A 1194 69.77 -4.02 5.12
CA GLN A 1194 70.38 -3.25 6.22
C GLN A 1194 69.81 -3.55 7.62
N THR A 1195 68.65 -4.21 7.74
CA THR A 1195 68.06 -4.60 9.04
C THR A 1195 68.35 -6.05 9.45
N PHE A 1196 69.13 -6.80 8.66
CA PHE A 1196 69.54 -8.18 8.96
C PHE A 1196 71.06 -8.36 9.18
N SER A 1197 71.82 -7.27 9.39
CA SER A 1197 73.29 -7.30 9.56
C SER A 1197 73.79 -7.03 10.99
N THR A 1198 72.95 -7.09 12.02
CA THR A 1198 73.42 -6.98 13.42
C THR A 1198 72.64 -7.87 14.38
N LYS A 1199 72.81 -9.20 14.26
CA LYS A 1199 72.79 -10.14 15.40
C LYS A 1199 72.94 -11.58 14.91
N THR A 1200 74.16 -12.10 15.02
CA THR A 1200 74.61 -13.50 15.26
C THR A 1200 76.05 -13.56 14.75
N VAL A 1201 77.07 -14.12 15.39
CA VAL A 1201 77.28 -14.94 16.58
C VAL A 1201 78.78 -14.80 16.84
N ASP A 1202 79.22 -14.69 18.10
CA ASP A 1202 80.55 -15.22 18.43
C ASP A 1202 80.45 -15.99 19.74
N SER A 1203 80.90 -17.23 19.66
CA SER A 1203 80.79 -18.26 20.68
C SER A 1203 82.18 -18.73 21.01
N SER A 1204 82.63 -18.57 22.26
CA SER A 1204 83.56 -19.53 22.87
C SER A 1204 83.82 -19.27 24.36
N ILE A 1205 83.53 -20.31 25.13
CA ILE A 1205 84.32 -20.83 26.25
C ILE A 1205 84.21 -20.15 27.63
N GLY A 1206 83.68 -20.92 28.60
CA GLY A 1206 84.33 -21.16 29.88
C GLY A 1206 83.71 -20.53 31.14
N GLY A 1207 83.34 -21.39 32.12
CA GLY A 1207 83.41 -21.03 33.55
C GLY A 1207 82.09 -20.87 34.32
N ARG A 1208 81.81 -21.87 35.17
CA ARG A 1208 80.94 -21.84 36.39
C ARG A 1208 81.35 -20.71 37.39
N PRO A 1209 80.65 -20.49 38.54
CA PRO A 1209 79.24 -20.66 38.92
C PRO A 1209 78.67 -19.50 39.82
N GLU A 1210 77.43 -19.70 40.32
CA GLU A 1210 76.84 -19.23 41.60
C GLU A 1210 76.17 -17.84 41.79
N ARG A 1211 74.88 -17.96 42.19
CA ARG A 1211 74.18 -17.36 43.36
C ARG A 1211 73.57 -15.93 43.33
N THR A 1212 72.22 -15.94 43.48
CA THR A 1212 71.36 -15.11 44.37
C THR A 1212 71.30 -13.59 44.10
N ALA A 1213 70.21 -12.81 44.24
CA ALA A 1213 68.97 -12.91 44.99
C ALA A 1213 67.91 -11.94 44.38
N ALA A 1214 66.62 -12.30 44.37
CA ALA A 1214 65.54 -11.69 45.18
C ALA A 1214 64.72 -10.51 44.59
N LYS A 1215 63.43 -10.83 44.35
CA LYS A 1215 62.19 -10.14 44.75
C LYS A 1215 62.06 -8.61 44.57
N LYS A 1216 61.02 -8.17 43.85
CA LYS A 1216 59.75 -7.71 44.50
C LYS A 1216 58.59 -7.50 43.51
N LYS A 1217 57.40 -7.76 44.06
CA LYS A 1217 56.04 -7.73 43.51
C LYS A 1217 55.54 -6.32 43.19
N SER A 1218 54.52 -6.21 42.35
CA SER A 1218 53.36 -5.36 42.65
C SER A 1218 52.07 -5.88 41.98
N LYS A 1219 50.99 -5.89 42.77
CA LYS A 1219 49.63 -6.37 42.47
C LYS A 1219 48.73 -5.17 42.14
N TYR A 1220 47.75 -5.41 41.27
CA TYR A 1220 46.37 -4.89 41.21
C TYR A 1220 45.94 -3.71 42.10
N GLY A 1221 45.21 -2.77 41.50
CA GLY A 1221 44.26 -1.89 42.22
C GLY A 1221 43.44 -0.99 41.28
N LYS A 1222 42.12 -1.16 41.31
CA LYS A 1222 41.08 -0.41 40.56
C LYS A 1222 40.94 1.06 41.02
N GLY A 1223 40.44 1.91 40.11
CA GLY A 1223 39.46 2.96 40.44
C GLY A 1223 39.89 4.40 40.14
N GLY A 1224 38.99 5.19 39.52
CA GLY A 1224 38.96 6.65 39.68
C GLY A 1224 39.07 7.48 38.41
N LEU A 1225 37.91 7.92 37.93
CA LEU A 1225 37.70 9.02 36.97
C LEU A 1225 37.90 10.38 37.67
N PHE A 1226 38.45 11.38 36.95
CA PHE A 1226 37.98 12.79 36.83
C PHE A 1226 39.04 13.91 36.94
N LYS A 1227 39.00 14.76 35.88
CA LYS A 1227 39.15 16.23 35.83
C LYS A 1227 40.49 16.89 36.18
N ALA A 1228 41.00 17.62 35.18
CA ALA A 1228 41.17 19.08 35.17
C ALA A 1228 42.57 19.49 34.72
N ILE A 1229 42.70 19.90 33.45
CA ILE A 1229 43.69 20.92 33.08
C ILE A 1229 43.01 21.91 32.14
N ALA A 1230 42.74 23.09 32.67
CA ALA A 1230 42.55 24.31 31.92
C ALA A 1230 43.62 25.30 32.38
N ARG A 1231 44.23 25.97 31.38
CA ARG A 1231 44.86 27.31 31.39
C ARG A 1231 46.38 27.40 31.16
N ARG A 1232 46.63 28.37 30.27
CA ARG A 1232 47.82 29.22 30.01
C ARG A 1232 48.94 28.57 29.19
N GLN A 1233 49.11 28.96 27.92
CA GLN A 1233 49.55 30.25 27.31
C GLN A 1233 51.06 30.50 27.42
N VAL A 1234 51.58 31.05 26.32
CA VAL A 1234 52.92 31.65 26.09
C VAL A 1234 53.98 30.57 25.83
N SER A 1235 54.75 30.52 24.73
CA SER A 1235 55.32 31.56 23.86
C SER A 1235 55.94 30.95 22.59
N ASN A 1236 55.92 31.76 21.52
CA ASN A 1236 56.96 31.99 20.50
C ASN A 1236 57.40 30.88 19.52
N GLY A 1237 57.29 31.21 18.23
CA GLY A 1237 57.93 30.54 17.09
C GLY A 1237 56.96 30.26 15.97
#